data_AF-A0A0D2E7P0-F1
#
_entry.id   AF-A0A0D2E7P0-F1
#
_cell.length_a   1.000
_cell.length_b   1.000
_cell.length_c   1.000
_cell.angle_alpha   90.00
_cell.angle_beta   90.00
_cell.angle_gamma   90.00
#
_symmetry.space_group_name_H-M   'P 1'
#
loop_
_entity.id
_entity.type
_entity.pdbx_description
1 polymer ?
#
loop_
_entity_poly.entity_id
_entity_poly.type
_entity_poly.pdbx_seq_one_letter_code
_entity_poly.pdbx_strand_id
1 'polypeptide(L)'
;MATATVTEFVTRTVNATAATSSAANRATPQGGVFEHVNPSRYDPKNPIILFIIQAAIVIIMTRIIHWPLALLRQPRVIAEVITGILLGPSVMGRIPGFTAHIFPPASMPAFTLAANLGLVLFLFLVGLEVDLRFLTSNWRIALSVGALGMIIPFGLGCAIAWGLYRDFRTDPGLAPISFGVYMLFIGVAMAITAFPVLCRILTSLKLLGTPVGVIVLSAGVGNDVTGWILLALCVALVNSGAGLTALWILLVAIGYILFLVFLVKPVMMWFLRRTGSLANGPTQTVVALTILLVLASAFFTGIIGIHPIFGAFIIGLLLPHEGGFAIKLTEKIEDLVGVLFLPLYFALSGLSTNLGLLNNGLTWGYVVGVCVIAFVAKIAGGTLAARLNGLVWRESFTIGVLMSCKGLVELIVLNIGLQAKILSTRTFTIFVVMALVTTFATTPLTVWLYPPSYQRKLELWKQGKIDWDGNPIHRPGDDDTESSEADFQRKTNVGKRILVYLRLDGLPSLFTMVSLFAHQSEPTELPQVPDTEPGTNKHALDSTRDGAPVMENAQALGSMVRLRRPLQVHGLRLMELTERESSVMRVSEIEEFAGRDPVIKAFGTFGQSHDVAVGGQIAVVPDYSFSDTLLSRARDLASDLVLIPWSETGTLSEYPSLFDAKPGDPLANKQFSTLAAEVFEKAKTLCHVGVVIDKTVLCTSGNSGVYSPNAKAESAVTERPTRQLSRTLTGISLGGGHMNSTVHFKLSGKGRCRLFALYHSGHEDDLFAVRLALQFVKNEIVDLKILYVRNSESDMEMDVDDEDKKHQALHKVQSLKTPTDYEFDILRSTIPTCESSARITVLEVDVSGVEALVTALSEPSSAETLLILGRGSQRAAAAGQASGGDTIGALSGSGILSPSGASSAFAQREDSRALGPFSTQVVKAIRDRQISTSLLVVQAKRDVETHASEGFGAPPSPKDGKGLALTKKLSHMSEDSAMSTRHKVIV
;
A
#
# COMPACT_ATOMS: atom_id res chain seq x y z
N MET A 1 12.93 25.55 85.37
CA MET A 1 13.70 25.21 84.15
C MET A 1 14.53 23.92 84.25
N ALA A 2 14.52 23.15 85.36
CA ALA A 2 15.31 21.91 85.46
C ALA A 2 14.50 20.59 85.39
N THR A 3 13.16 20.65 85.43
CA THR A 3 12.31 19.43 85.46
C THR A 3 11.66 19.08 84.12
N ALA A 4 11.52 20.04 83.20
CA ALA A 4 10.96 19.82 81.86
C ALA A 4 11.98 19.21 80.87
N THR A 5 13.26 19.50 81.04
CA THR A 5 14.34 18.99 80.18
C THR A 5 14.68 17.53 80.46
N VAL A 6 14.49 17.05 81.69
CA VAL A 6 14.80 15.66 82.06
C VAL A 6 13.69 14.71 81.59
N THR A 7 12.43 15.13 81.63
CA THR A 7 11.31 14.31 81.14
C THR A 7 11.31 14.16 79.63
N GLU A 8 11.69 15.19 78.88
CA GLU A 8 11.83 15.14 77.42
C GLU A 8 13.04 14.31 76.97
N PHE A 9 14.15 14.34 77.72
CA PHE A 9 15.32 13.52 77.44
C PHE A 9 15.04 12.03 77.74
N VAL A 10 14.35 11.72 78.83
CA VAL A 10 13.99 10.33 79.18
C VAL A 10 12.94 9.76 78.22
N THR A 11 11.95 10.54 77.77
CA THR A 11 10.99 10.04 76.74
C THR A 11 11.63 9.85 75.37
N ARG A 12 12.58 10.71 74.97
CA ARG A 12 13.37 10.47 73.74
C ARG A 12 14.28 9.25 73.85
N THR A 13 14.87 9.02 75.01
CA THR A 13 15.78 7.89 75.21
C THR A 13 15.01 6.58 75.26
N VAL A 14 13.85 6.51 75.94
CA VAL A 14 13.01 5.30 76.01
C VAL A 14 12.35 4.97 74.66
N ASN A 15 11.94 5.96 73.87
CA ASN A 15 11.48 5.71 72.49
C ASN A 15 12.62 5.29 71.55
N ALA A 16 13.85 5.74 71.80
CA ALA A 16 15.03 5.30 71.04
C ALA A 16 15.44 3.86 71.39
N THR A 17 15.30 3.41 72.65
CA THR A 17 15.60 2.02 73.04
C THR A 17 14.46 1.03 72.74
N ALA A 18 13.20 1.46 72.73
CA ALA A 18 12.07 0.59 72.35
C ALA A 18 11.98 0.38 70.82
N ALA A 19 12.51 1.30 70.00
CA ALA A 19 12.54 1.17 68.55
C ALA A 19 13.77 0.42 68.00
N THR A 20 14.81 0.21 68.81
CA THR A 20 16.08 -0.38 68.36
C THR A 20 16.16 -1.90 68.53
N SER A 21 15.23 -2.54 69.24
CA SER A 21 15.27 -4.00 69.45
C SER A 21 14.46 -4.84 68.45
N SER A 22 13.63 -4.22 67.58
CA SER A 22 12.95 -4.94 66.47
C SER A 22 13.48 -4.60 65.07
N ALA A 23 14.44 -3.68 64.96
CA ALA A 23 14.95 -3.17 63.68
C ALA A 23 16.24 -3.84 63.19
N ALA A 24 16.85 -4.73 63.98
CA ALA A 24 18.12 -5.37 63.63
C ALA A 24 18.00 -6.52 62.62
N ASN A 25 16.78 -7.01 62.34
CA ASN A 25 16.52 -8.12 61.41
C ASN A 25 15.71 -7.71 60.17
N ARG A 26 15.54 -6.41 59.89
CA ARG A 26 14.83 -5.97 58.69
C ARG A 26 15.85 -5.65 57.58
N ALA A 27 15.68 -6.27 56.41
CA ALA A 27 16.38 -5.84 55.21
C ALA A 27 16.20 -4.33 55.03
N THR A 28 17.23 -3.63 54.52
CA THR A 28 17.18 -2.19 54.27
C THR A 28 15.83 -1.82 53.64
N PRO A 29 15.07 -0.86 54.19
CA PRO A 29 13.73 -0.56 53.71
C PRO A 29 13.79 -0.21 52.21
N GLN A 30 13.22 -1.08 51.38
CA GLN A 30 12.96 -0.84 49.96
C GLN A 30 11.63 -0.10 49.78
N GLY A 31 11.33 0.79 50.74
CA GLY A 31 10.06 1.49 50.82
C GLY A 31 9.75 2.25 49.56
N GLY A 32 8.65 1.89 48.90
CA GLY A 32 8.09 2.68 47.81
C GLY A 32 7.45 3.98 48.31
N VAL A 33 6.60 4.57 47.47
CA VAL A 33 5.88 5.83 47.76
C VAL A 33 5.17 5.84 49.13
N PHE A 34 4.70 4.68 49.59
CA PHE A 34 4.02 4.51 50.88
C PHE A 34 4.91 4.67 52.13
N GLU A 35 6.25 4.64 51.97
CA GLU A 35 7.21 4.98 53.04
C GLU A 35 7.73 6.42 52.92
N HIS A 36 7.03 7.29 52.17
CA HIS A 36 7.39 8.68 51.92
C HIS A 36 8.68 8.87 51.09
N VAL A 37 9.12 7.84 50.36
CA VAL A 37 10.24 7.95 49.42
C VAL A 37 9.75 8.58 48.11
N ASN A 38 10.38 9.69 47.71
CA ASN A 38 10.03 10.37 46.46
C ASN A 38 10.59 9.59 45.25
N PRO A 39 9.75 9.07 44.35
CA PRO A 39 10.19 8.25 43.21
C PRO A 39 11.01 9.04 42.17
N SER A 40 10.95 10.38 42.20
CA SER A 40 11.75 11.24 41.31
C SER A 40 13.16 11.55 41.87
N ARG A 41 13.49 11.11 43.09
CA ARG A 41 14.86 11.22 43.59
C ARG A 41 15.71 10.10 43.00
N TYR A 42 16.85 10.47 42.42
CA TYR A 42 17.80 9.50 41.91
C TYR A 42 18.45 8.70 43.05
N ASP A 43 18.26 7.38 43.03
CA ASP A 43 18.99 6.41 43.86
C ASP A 43 20.01 5.68 42.98
N PRO A 44 21.34 5.83 43.23
CA PRO A 44 22.38 5.12 42.49
C PRO A 44 22.25 3.59 42.56
N LYS A 45 21.63 3.04 43.63
CA LYS A 45 21.43 1.59 43.78
C LYS A 45 20.27 1.08 42.94
N ASN A 46 19.26 1.93 42.69
CA ASN A 46 18.04 1.59 41.95
C ASN A 46 17.73 2.66 40.87
N PRO A 47 18.58 2.83 39.85
CA PRO A 47 18.41 3.88 38.84
C PRO A 47 17.17 3.69 37.95
N ILE A 48 16.56 2.50 37.99
CA ILE A 48 15.47 2.09 37.09
C ILE A 48 14.19 2.91 37.25
N ILE A 49 13.85 3.34 38.47
CA ILE A 49 12.60 4.08 38.74
C ILE A 49 12.62 5.43 38.00
N LEU A 50 13.71 6.19 38.16
CA LEU A 50 13.86 7.47 37.48
C LEU A 50 14.00 7.30 35.97
N PHE A 51 14.70 6.26 35.51
CA PHE A 51 14.80 5.95 34.07
C PHE A 51 13.43 5.68 33.45
N ILE A 52 12.55 4.91 34.11
CA ILE A 52 11.18 4.67 33.63
C ILE A 52 10.39 5.98 33.54
N ILE A 53 10.52 6.87 34.54
CA ILE A 53 9.88 8.19 34.51
C ILE A 53 10.38 9.01 33.31
N GLN A 54 11.71 9.07 33.10
CA GLN A 54 12.32 9.78 31.97
C GLN A 54 11.81 9.23 30.64
N ALA A 55 11.84 7.90 30.47
CA ALA A 55 11.39 7.24 29.25
C ALA A 55 9.89 7.46 28.98
N ALA A 56 9.05 7.35 30.01
CA ALA A 56 7.62 7.59 29.89
C ALA A 56 7.33 9.03 29.44
N ILE A 57 7.99 10.04 30.05
CA ILE A 57 7.82 11.44 29.66
C ILE A 57 8.24 11.68 28.21
N VAL A 58 9.40 11.13 27.81
CA VAL A 58 9.90 11.26 26.43
C VAL A 58 8.93 10.64 25.43
N ILE A 59 8.45 9.42 25.68
CA ILE A 59 7.54 8.70 24.76
C ILE A 59 6.19 9.40 24.66
N ILE A 60 5.60 9.80 25.80
CA ILE A 60 4.29 10.46 25.84
C ILE A 60 4.36 11.81 25.11
N MET A 61 5.36 12.64 25.41
CA MET A 61 5.53 13.94 24.75
C MET A 61 5.75 13.79 23.25
N THR A 62 6.57 12.81 22.83
CA THR A 62 6.79 12.51 21.41
C THR A 62 5.48 12.19 20.70
N ARG A 63 4.64 11.34 21.29
CA ARG A 63 3.34 10.95 20.72
C ARG A 63 2.40 12.15 20.58
N ILE A 64 2.33 13.00 21.60
CA ILE A 64 1.50 14.22 21.61
C ILE A 64 1.94 15.18 20.51
N ILE A 65 3.25 15.40 20.36
CA ILE A 65 3.81 16.32 19.35
C ILE A 65 3.69 15.74 17.93
N HIS A 66 3.77 14.42 17.80
CA HIS A 66 3.63 13.75 16.51
C HIS A 66 2.21 13.84 15.95
N TRP A 67 1.17 13.78 16.79
CA TRP A 67 -0.23 13.82 16.33
C TRP A 67 -0.56 15.00 15.39
N PRO A 68 -0.24 16.28 15.71
CA PRO A 68 -0.45 17.39 14.78
C PRO A 68 0.56 17.40 13.61
N LEU A 69 1.79 16.93 13.81
CA LEU A 69 2.81 16.88 12.76
C LEU A 69 2.49 15.83 11.69
N ALA A 70 1.83 14.73 12.07
CA ALA A 70 1.36 13.70 11.16
C ALA A 70 0.34 14.27 10.16
N LEU A 71 -0.51 15.22 10.59
CA LEU A 71 -1.45 15.91 9.70
C LEU A 71 -0.74 16.74 8.63
N LEU A 72 0.46 17.25 8.94
CA LEU A 72 1.33 17.96 8.00
C LEU A 72 2.24 17.02 7.17
N ARG A 73 2.03 15.70 7.25
CA ARG A 73 2.85 14.67 6.59
C ARG A 73 4.33 14.73 6.97
N GLN A 74 4.63 15.15 8.20
CA GLN A 74 5.99 15.22 8.68
C GLN A 74 6.44 13.88 9.28
N PRO A 75 7.67 13.40 8.97
CA PRO A 75 8.21 12.18 9.56
C PRO A 75 8.24 12.25 11.09
N ARG A 76 7.92 11.13 11.75
CA ARG A 76 7.89 11.01 13.22
C ARG A 76 9.18 11.47 13.92
N VAL A 77 10.31 11.28 13.27
CA VAL A 77 11.65 11.72 13.72
C VAL A 77 11.69 13.19 14.13
N ILE A 78 10.99 14.05 13.38
CA ILE A 78 10.97 15.49 13.66
C ILE A 78 10.31 15.75 15.03
N ALA A 79 9.24 15.01 15.35
CA ALA A 79 8.58 15.09 16.65
C ALA A 79 9.49 14.66 17.79
N GLU A 80 10.31 13.62 17.59
CA GLU A 80 11.24 13.09 18.61
C GLU A 80 12.35 14.10 18.95
N VAL A 81 12.90 14.77 17.94
CA VAL A 81 13.93 15.80 18.12
C VAL A 81 13.34 17.04 18.77
N ILE A 82 12.18 17.51 18.31
CA ILE A 82 11.46 18.63 18.92
C ILE A 82 11.14 18.31 20.38
N THR A 83 10.73 17.08 20.70
CA THR A 83 10.49 16.63 22.08
C THR A 83 11.74 16.79 22.94
N GLY A 84 12.90 16.36 22.46
CA GLY A 84 14.16 16.57 23.16
C GLY A 84 14.49 18.05 23.38
N ILE A 85 14.28 18.90 22.38
CA ILE A 85 14.52 20.36 22.48
C ILE A 85 13.58 20.98 23.52
N LEU A 86 12.31 20.56 23.55
CA LEU A 86 11.31 21.03 24.51
C LEU A 86 11.62 20.57 25.94
N LEU A 87 12.03 19.32 26.13
CA LEU A 87 12.45 18.78 27.43
C LEU A 87 13.80 19.34 27.89
N GLY A 88 14.61 19.82 26.96
CA GLY A 88 15.95 20.36 27.18
C GLY A 88 15.99 21.75 27.80
N PRO A 89 17.20 22.33 27.92
CA PRO A 89 17.43 23.66 28.48
C PRO A 89 16.77 24.78 27.67
N SER A 90 16.32 24.48 26.45
CA SER A 90 15.68 25.42 25.54
C SER A 90 14.25 25.78 25.92
N VAL A 91 13.50 24.94 26.66
CA VAL A 91 12.13 25.26 27.10
C VAL A 91 11.88 24.80 28.53
N MET A 92 11.61 23.51 28.78
CA MET A 92 11.25 23.01 30.12
C MET A 92 12.40 23.09 31.12
N GLY A 93 13.66 23.00 30.66
CA GLY A 93 14.81 23.19 31.53
C GLY A 93 14.99 24.61 32.07
N ARG A 94 14.19 25.59 31.61
CA ARG A 94 14.11 26.93 32.23
C ARG A 94 13.18 26.98 33.45
N ILE A 95 12.34 25.96 33.64
CA ILE A 95 11.45 25.87 34.79
C ILE A 95 12.30 25.47 36.01
N PRO A 96 12.27 26.25 37.11
CA PRO A 96 13.10 25.97 38.28
C PRO A 96 12.76 24.58 38.85
N GLY A 97 13.79 23.75 39.07
CA GLY A 97 13.66 22.41 39.62
C GLY A 97 13.35 21.30 38.60
N PHE A 98 12.89 21.60 37.38
CA PHE A 98 12.52 20.56 36.40
C PHE A 98 13.71 19.67 36.02
N THR A 99 14.81 20.27 35.56
CA THR A 99 16.01 19.52 35.17
C THR A 99 16.63 18.78 36.36
N ALA A 100 16.60 19.37 37.56
CA ALA A 100 17.15 18.75 38.76
C ALA A 100 16.36 17.51 39.22
N HIS A 101 15.04 17.48 39.01
CA HIS A 101 14.19 16.36 39.39
C HIS A 101 14.01 15.30 38.31
N ILE A 102 13.97 15.68 37.03
CA ILE A 102 13.70 14.73 35.93
C ILE A 102 14.98 14.28 35.23
N PHE A 103 15.93 15.18 34.99
CA PHE A 103 17.20 14.88 34.31
C PHE A 103 18.42 15.26 35.16
N PRO A 104 18.55 14.75 36.40
CA PRO A 104 19.71 15.03 37.23
C PRO A 104 20.98 14.47 36.55
N PRO A 105 22.12 15.18 36.64
CA PRO A 105 23.36 14.77 35.96
C PRO A 105 23.84 13.37 36.37
N ALA A 106 23.54 12.94 37.60
CA ALA A 106 23.85 11.59 38.07
C ALA A 106 23.07 10.47 37.34
N SER A 107 21.90 10.76 36.78
CA SER A 107 21.08 9.79 36.02
C SER A 107 21.42 9.71 34.54
N MET A 108 22.09 10.73 33.99
CA MET A 108 22.40 10.84 32.56
C MET A 108 23.24 9.68 32.00
N PRO A 109 24.19 9.06 32.73
CA PRO A 109 24.94 7.91 32.21
C PRO A 109 24.04 6.71 31.87
N ALA A 110 23.05 6.39 32.71
CA ALA A 110 22.12 5.28 32.47
C ALA A 110 21.21 5.59 31.26
N PHE A 111 20.71 6.82 31.18
CA PHE A 111 19.92 7.29 30.04
C PHE A 111 20.73 7.23 28.73
N THR A 112 21.98 7.71 28.76
CA THR A 112 22.90 7.72 27.61
C THR A 112 23.25 6.30 27.15
N LEU A 113 23.43 5.37 28.08
CA LEU A 113 23.69 3.96 27.76
C LEU A 113 22.50 3.34 27.02
N ALA A 114 21.27 3.54 27.53
CA ALA A 114 20.07 3.04 26.88
C ALA A 114 19.86 3.67 25.48
N ALA A 115 20.06 4.98 25.37
CA ALA A 115 20.01 5.71 24.10
C ALA A 115 21.04 5.20 23.09
N ASN A 116 22.28 4.97 23.50
CA ASN A 116 23.36 4.47 22.63
C ASN A 116 23.16 2.99 22.25
N LEU A 117 22.62 2.15 23.14
CA LEU A 117 22.21 0.79 22.79
C LEU A 117 21.11 0.82 21.73
N GLY A 118 20.14 1.71 21.92
CA GLY A 118 19.11 2.01 20.94
C GLY A 118 19.66 2.41 19.58
N LEU A 119 20.63 3.31 19.59
CA LEU A 119 21.35 3.75 18.40
C LEU A 119 22.08 2.60 17.70
N VAL A 120 22.74 1.71 18.45
CA VAL A 120 23.41 0.51 17.90
C VAL A 120 22.41 -0.38 17.18
N LEU A 121 21.27 -0.68 17.80
CA LEU A 121 20.22 -1.48 17.17
C LEU A 121 19.59 -0.77 15.96
N PHE A 122 19.38 0.54 16.05
CA PHE A 122 18.89 1.34 14.94
C PHE A 122 19.86 1.32 13.76
N LEU A 123 21.17 1.50 13.97
CA LEU A 123 22.16 1.43 12.87
C LEU A 123 22.26 0.04 12.25
N PHE A 124 22.03 -1.00 13.04
CA PHE A 124 21.86 -2.34 12.51
C PHE A 124 20.65 -2.45 11.58
N LEU A 125 19.49 -1.91 11.96
CA LEU A 125 18.30 -1.87 11.09
C LEU A 125 18.57 -1.06 9.83
N VAL A 126 19.19 0.12 9.94
CA VAL A 126 19.58 0.92 8.76
C VAL A 126 20.55 0.14 7.84
N GLY A 127 21.51 -0.59 8.41
CA GLY A 127 22.40 -1.46 7.64
C GLY A 127 21.65 -2.60 6.93
N LEU A 128 20.61 -3.16 7.56
CA LEU A 128 19.70 -4.13 6.94
C LEU A 128 18.85 -3.51 5.84
N GLU A 129 18.43 -2.24 5.96
CA GLU A 129 17.62 -1.57 4.93
C GLU A 129 18.40 -1.30 3.63
N VAL A 130 19.73 -1.20 3.71
CA VAL A 130 20.58 -0.88 2.56
C VAL A 130 20.73 -2.10 1.65
N ASP A 131 19.98 -2.11 0.55
CA ASP A 131 20.20 -3.08 -0.54
C ASP A 131 21.12 -2.48 -1.63
N LEU A 132 22.34 -3.00 -1.72
CA LEU A 132 23.32 -2.59 -2.73
C LEU A 132 22.90 -2.94 -4.16
N ARG A 133 21.94 -3.84 -4.35
CA ARG A 133 21.43 -4.22 -5.68
C ARG A 133 20.64 -3.07 -6.32
N PHE A 134 19.97 -2.24 -5.52
CA PHE A 134 19.29 -1.02 -6.00
C PHE A 134 20.21 0.02 -6.62
N LEU A 135 21.50 -0.03 -6.26
CA LEU A 135 22.48 0.85 -6.87
C LEU A 135 22.73 0.50 -8.35
N THR A 136 22.43 -0.74 -8.79
CA THR A 136 22.91 -1.27 -10.08
C THR A 136 22.03 -0.94 -11.29
N SER A 137 20.71 -0.80 -11.12
CA SER A 137 19.76 -0.66 -12.25
C SER A 137 19.90 0.67 -13.02
N ASN A 138 20.20 1.79 -12.33
CA ASN A 138 20.44 3.10 -12.93
C ASN A 138 21.70 3.78 -12.38
N TRP A 139 22.76 2.98 -12.20
CA TRP A 139 23.94 3.38 -11.43
C TRP A 139 24.63 4.65 -11.96
N ARG A 140 24.63 4.90 -13.27
CA ARG A 140 25.28 6.10 -13.85
C ARG A 140 24.61 7.39 -13.38
N ILE A 141 23.29 7.45 -13.50
CA ILE A 141 22.51 8.64 -13.10
C ILE A 141 22.56 8.77 -11.57
N ALA A 142 22.29 7.68 -10.85
CA ALA A 142 22.31 7.68 -9.38
C ALA A 142 23.68 8.06 -8.80
N LEU A 143 24.77 7.55 -9.36
CA LEU A 143 26.14 7.89 -8.92
C LEU A 143 26.48 9.35 -9.22
N SER A 144 26.11 9.87 -10.39
CA SER A 144 26.34 11.28 -10.72
C SER A 144 25.57 12.23 -9.79
N VAL A 145 24.32 11.89 -9.47
CA VAL A 145 23.46 12.64 -8.54
C VAL A 145 23.99 12.55 -7.12
N GLY A 146 24.40 11.36 -6.68
CA GLY A 146 25.04 11.15 -5.38
C GLY A 146 26.34 11.95 -5.23
N ALA A 147 27.26 11.78 -6.18
CA ALA A 147 28.58 12.43 -6.15
C ALA A 147 28.49 13.96 -6.18
N LEU A 148 27.76 14.55 -7.15
CA LEU A 148 27.60 16.01 -7.22
C LEU A 148 26.77 16.55 -6.05
N GLY A 149 25.76 15.79 -5.61
CA GLY A 149 24.95 16.07 -4.42
C GLY A 149 25.73 15.98 -3.11
N MET A 150 26.97 15.49 -3.13
CA MET A 150 27.84 15.37 -1.96
C MET A 150 29.05 16.33 -2.07
N ILE A 151 29.70 16.42 -3.23
CA ILE A 151 30.86 17.29 -3.48
C ILE A 151 30.51 18.77 -3.32
N ILE A 152 29.39 19.23 -3.88
CA ILE A 152 29.03 20.66 -3.83
C ILE A 152 28.71 21.12 -2.39
N PRO A 153 27.84 20.44 -1.63
CA PRO A 153 27.62 20.77 -0.22
C PRO A 153 28.85 20.58 0.66
N PHE A 154 29.70 19.60 0.36
CA PHE A 154 30.97 19.41 1.08
C PHE A 154 31.88 20.64 0.89
N GLY A 155 32.10 21.07 -0.35
CA GLY A 155 32.94 22.23 -0.66
C GLY A 155 32.42 23.53 -0.03
N LEU A 156 31.11 23.76 -0.09
CA LEU A 156 30.48 24.92 0.57
C LEU A 156 30.49 24.79 2.10
N GLY A 157 30.37 23.58 2.64
CA GLY A 157 30.57 23.30 4.05
C GLY A 157 31.98 23.64 4.51
N CYS A 158 33.01 23.28 3.75
CA CYS A 158 34.40 23.67 4.02
C CYS A 158 34.58 25.20 4.02
N ALA A 159 33.93 25.91 3.10
CA ALA A 159 33.97 27.37 3.06
C ALA A 159 33.36 28.01 4.32
N ILE A 160 32.20 27.51 4.76
CA ILE A 160 31.54 27.96 5.99
C ILE A 160 32.37 27.59 7.24
N ALA A 161 33.01 26.42 7.23
CA ALA A 161 33.79 25.93 8.37
C ALA A 161 34.92 26.90 8.75
N TRP A 162 35.48 27.63 7.78
CA TRP A 162 36.47 28.68 8.05
C TRP A 162 35.90 29.78 8.95
N GLY A 163 34.69 30.26 8.65
CA GLY A 163 34.01 31.28 9.46
C GLY A 163 33.66 30.77 10.86
N LEU A 164 33.03 29.58 10.95
CA LEU A 164 32.68 29.00 12.25
C LEU A 164 33.89 28.71 13.12
N TYR A 165 34.98 28.20 12.53
CA TYR A 165 36.20 27.90 13.28
C TYR A 165 36.85 29.18 13.79
N ARG A 166 36.88 30.26 13.00
CA ARG A 166 37.49 31.52 13.45
C ARG A 166 36.73 32.13 14.62
N ASP A 167 35.40 32.13 14.56
CA ASP A 167 34.58 32.88 15.50
C ASP A 167 34.16 32.05 16.73
N PHE A 168 34.12 30.71 16.64
CA PHE A 168 33.65 29.83 17.73
C PHE A 168 34.69 28.82 18.26
N ARG A 169 35.94 28.84 17.80
CA ARG A 169 37.00 27.94 18.33
C ARG A 169 37.30 28.13 19.81
N THR A 170 37.06 29.32 20.36
CA THR A 170 37.29 29.64 21.77
C THR A 170 36.12 29.24 22.69
N ASP A 171 35.09 28.60 22.16
CA ASP A 171 33.96 28.14 22.97
C ASP A 171 34.38 27.08 24.00
N PRO A 172 33.80 27.13 25.22
CA PRO A 172 34.09 26.15 26.25
C PRO A 172 33.63 24.75 25.80
N GLY A 173 34.45 23.73 26.07
CA GLY A 173 34.14 22.33 25.79
C GLY A 173 34.76 21.76 24.50
N LEU A 174 35.44 22.56 23.69
CA LEU A 174 36.20 22.07 22.53
C LEU A 174 37.54 21.44 22.93
N ALA A 175 37.92 20.38 22.22
CA ALA A 175 39.31 19.92 22.21
C ALA A 175 40.16 20.83 21.29
N PRO A 176 41.48 20.94 21.51
CA PRO A 176 42.39 21.69 20.63
C PRO A 176 42.58 20.92 19.30
N ILE A 177 41.63 21.06 18.39
CA ILE A 177 41.60 20.32 17.12
C ILE A 177 42.15 21.20 16.00
N SER A 178 42.85 20.57 15.06
CA SER A 178 43.35 21.24 13.85
C SER A 178 42.18 21.68 12.95
N PHE A 179 42.37 22.80 12.24
CA PHE A 179 41.36 23.30 11.31
C PHE A 179 40.96 22.26 10.25
N GLY A 180 41.91 21.45 9.76
CA GLY A 180 41.65 20.45 8.72
C GLY A 180 40.63 19.39 9.16
N VAL A 181 40.71 18.90 10.39
CA VAL A 181 39.77 17.91 10.93
C VAL A 181 38.40 18.53 11.18
N TYR A 182 38.35 19.77 11.70
CA TYR A 182 37.10 20.51 11.87
C TYR A 182 36.42 20.79 10.53
N MET A 183 37.18 21.24 9.53
CA MET A 183 36.71 21.51 8.17
C MET A 183 36.15 20.23 7.52
N LEU A 184 36.88 19.11 7.63
CA LEU A 184 36.42 17.82 7.12
C LEU A 184 35.10 17.42 7.79
N PHE A 185 35.00 17.54 9.11
CA PHE A 185 33.79 17.18 9.85
C PHE A 185 32.58 18.04 9.44
N ILE A 186 32.75 19.37 9.33
CA ILE A 186 31.68 20.28 8.90
C ILE A 186 31.28 20.02 7.44
N GLY A 187 32.26 19.77 6.56
CA GLY A 187 32.00 19.40 5.16
C GLY A 187 31.17 18.11 5.07
N VAL A 188 31.53 17.09 5.85
CA VAL A 188 30.78 15.82 5.93
C VAL A 188 29.37 16.05 6.47
N ALA A 189 29.22 16.79 7.57
CA ALA A 189 27.90 17.10 8.15
C ALA A 189 26.97 17.84 7.16
N MET A 190 27.53 18.71 6.31
CA MET A 190 26.76 19.40 5.26
C MET A 190 26.41 18.48 4.08
N ALA A 191 27.23 17.49 3.80
CA ALA A 191 27.13 16.63 2.62
C ALA A 191 26.30 15.35 2.83
N ILE A 192 26.10 14.89 4.06
CA ILE A 192 25.29 13.70 4.33
C ILE A 192 23.82 13.95 3.99
N THR A 193 23.20 12.95 3.36
CA THR A 193 21.74 12.85 3.11
C THR A 193 21.25 11.68 3.94
N ALA A 194 19.97 11.64 4.35
CA ALA A 194 19.45 10.54 5.16
C ALA A 194 18.50 9.64 4.36
N PHE A 195 18.99 8.47 3.93
CA PHE A 195 18.20 7.49 3.17
C PHE A 195 16.88 7.05 3.85
N PRO A 196 16.83 6.69 5.15
CA PRO A 196 15.59 6.18 5.75
C PRO A 196 14.46 7.21 5.74
N VAL A 197 14.79 8.48 6.03
CA VAL A 197 13.82 9.58 6.03
C VAL A 197 13.39 9.93 4.60
N LEU A 198 14.34 9.93 3.67
CA LEU A 198 14.07 10.14 2.25
C LEU A 198 13.11 9.09 1.69
N CYS A 199 13.34 7.81 1.99
CA CYS A 199 12.46 6.75 1.57
C CYS A 199 11.05 6.96 2.13
N ARG A 200 10.91 7.19 3.45
CA ARG A 200 9.61 7.50 4.07
C ARG A 200 8.88 8.68 3.44
N ILE A 201 9.60 9.74 3.05
CA ILE A 201 9.00 10.87 2.33
C ILE A 201 8.50 10.42 0.96
N LEU A 202 9.30 9.72 0.16
CA LEU A 202 8.89 9.18 -1.15
C LEU A 202 7.69 8.23 -1.04
N THR A 203 7.67 7.38 -0.01
CA THR A 203 6.58 6.49 0.38
C THR A 203 5.29 7.27 0.59
N SER A 204 5.31 8.27 1.48
CA SER A 204 4.15 9.09 1.81
C SER A 204 3.63 9.91 0.62
N LEU A 205 4.52 10.27 -0.32
CA LEU A 205 4.19 11.01 -1.53
C LEU A 205 3.84 10.12 -2.72
N LYS A 206 3.86 8.78 -2.56
CA LYS A 206 3.63 7.78 -3.62
C LYS A 206 4.57 7.93 -4.82
N LEU A 207 5.82 8.34 -4.58
CA LEU A 207 6.81 8.61 -5.62
C LEU A 207 7.80 7.45 -5.85
N LEU A 208 7.77 6.40 -5.03
CA LEU A 208 8.76 5.31 -5.09
C LEU A 208 8.85 4.61 -6.44
N GLY A 209 7.70 4.39 -7.10
CA GLY A 209 7.64 3.76 -8.42
C GLY A 209 7.95 4.70 -9.60
N THR A 210 8.19 5.99 -9.35
CA THR A 210 8.51 6.96 -10.41
C THR A 210 10.01 6.96 -10.70
N PRO A 211 10.45 7.34 -11.92
CA PRO A 211 11.88 7.43 -12.23
C PRO A 211 12.64 8.37 -11.29
N VAL A 212 11.99 9.47 -10.86
CA VAL A 212 12.51 10.40 -9.85
C VAL A 212 12.75 9.68 -8.51
N GLY A 213 11.78 8.90 -8.04
CA GLY A 213 11.89 8.13 -6.80
C GLY A 213 13.04 7.12 -6.84
N VAL A 214 13.15 6.34 -7.91
CA VAL A 214 14.22 5.33 -8.07
C VAL A 214 15.60 5.99 -8.08
N ILE A 215 15.80 7.05 -8.87
CA ILE A 215 17.10 7.75 -8.93
C ILE A 215 17.49 8.31 -7.56
N VAL A 216 16.54 8.93 -6.88
CA VAL A 216 16.74 9.54 -5.56
C VAL A 216 17.04 8.48 -4.51
N LEU A 217 16.32 7.35 -4.52
CA LEU A 217 16.54 6.24 -3.60
C LEU A 217 17.95 5.64 -3.78
N SER A 218 18.34 5.33 -5.02
CA SER A 218 19.68 4.78 -5.32
C SER A 218 20.81 5.77 -4.98
N ALA A 219 20.64 7.07 -5.29
CA ALA A 219 21.60 8.10 -4.91
C ALA A 219 21.70 8.27 -3.38
N GLY A 220 20.57 8.17 -2.68
CA GLY A 220 20.49 8.21 -1.22
C GLY A 220 21.28 7.08 -0.56
N VAL A 221 21.10 5.84 -1.02
CA VAL A 221 21.85 4.68 -0.52
C VAL A 221 23.36 4.87 -0.70
N GLY A 222 23.79 5.32 -1.89
CA GLY A 222 25.19 5.62 -2.15
C GLY A 222 25.75 6.70 -1.23
N ASN A 223 24.99 7.78 -1.00
CA ASN A 223 25.37 8.86 -0.12
C ASN A 223 25.46 8.43 1.36
N ASP A 224 24.55 7.57 1.84
CA ASP A 224 24.59 7.04 3.20
C ASP A 224 25.85 6.21 3.42
N VAL A 225 26.14 5.24 2.53
CA VAL A 225 27.36 4.41 2.61
C VAL A 225 28.62 5.27 2.58
N THR A 226 28.69 6.23 1.66
CA THR A 226 29.83 7.13 1.54
C THR A 226 29.97 8.05 2.77
N GLY A 227 28.84 8.52 3.31
CA GLY A 227 28.78 9.34 4.53
C GLY A 227 29.34 8.61 5.74
N TRP A 228 29.02 7.32 5.91
CA TRP A 228 29.56 6.51 7.00
C TRP A 228 31.07 6.28 6.87
N ILE A 229 31.57 6.05 5.66
CA ILE A 229 33.02 5.92 5.41
C ILE A 229 33.74 7.22 5.78
N LEU A 230 33.20 8.37 5.35
CA LEU A 230 33.78 9.67 5.68
C LEU A 230 33.68 10.01 7.18
N LEU A 231 32.58 9.64 7.84
CA LEU A 231 32.44 9.82 9.28
C LEU A 231 33.44 8.97 10.06
N ALA A 232 33.60 7.70 9.70
CA ALA A 232 34.58 6.81 10.31
C ALA A 232 35.99 7.39 10.19
N LEU A 233 36.34 7.92 9.01
CA LEU A 233 37.59 8.63 8.78
C LEU A 233 37.73 9.87 9.68
N CYS A 234 36.69 10.69 9.83
CA CYS A 234 36.72 11.86 10.70
C CYS A 234 37.00 11.47 12.16
N VAL A 235 36.27 10.47 12.68
CA VAL A 235 36.42 10.02 14.07
C VAL A 235 37.81 9.41 14.31
N ALA A 236 38.31 8.61 13.36
CA ALA A 236 39.65 8.04 13.46
C ALA A 236 40.75 9.12 13.54
N LEU A 237 40.64 10.18 12.73
CA LEU A 237 41.58 11.30 12.73
C LEU A 237 41.53 12.13 14.02
N VAL A 238 40.35 12.24 14.66
CA VAL A 238 40.17 12.98 15.91
C VAL A 238 40.72 12.21 17.11
N ASN A 239 40.48 10.90 17.15
CA ASN A 239 40.92 10.04 18.25
C ASN A 239 42.43 9.77 18.20
N SER A 240 43.07 9.92 17.04
CA SER A 240 44.51 9.77 16.90
C SER A 240 45.26 11.05 17.26
N GLY A 241 46.01 11.04 18.37
CA GLY A 241 46.98 12.11 18.68
C GLY A 241 48.20 12.14 17.75
N ALA A 242 48.42 11.06 16.97
CA ALA A 242 49.47 10.93 15.96
C ALA A 242 48.94 10.14 14.74
N GLY A 243 49.20 10.59 13.51
CA GLY A 243 48.64 9.97 12.30
C GLY A 243 48.96 8.48 12.10
N LEU A 244 50.00 7.97 12.75
CA LEU A 244 50.37 6.55 12.70
C LEU A 244 49.37 5.65 13.45
N THR A 245 48.77 6.10 14.56
CA THR A 245 47.75 5.32 15.27
C THR A 245 46.44 5.28 14.47
N ALA A 246 46.07 6.38 13.81
CA ALA A 246 44.93 6.39 12.88
C ALA A 246 45.13 5.38 11.73
N LEU A 247 46.34 5.27 11.19
CA LEU A 247 46.65 4.27 10.15
C LEU A 247 46.46 2.83 10.65
N TRP A 248 46.93 2.51 11.86
CA TRP A 248 46.71 1.20 12.47
C TRP A 248 45.24 0.90 12.73
N ILE A 249 44.49 1.88 13.26
CA ILE A 249 43.03 1.78 13.46
C ILE A 249 42.34 1.47 12.12
N LEU A 250 42.70 2.18 11.05
CA LEU A 250 42.18 1.95 9.70
C LEU A 250 42.51 0.56 9.18
N LEU A 251 43.76 0.11 9.30
CA LEU A 251 44.18 -1.22 8.83
C LEU A 251 43.47 -2.35 9.57
N VAL A 252 43.33 -2.23 10.90
CA VAL A 252 42.60 -3.21 11.71
C VAL A 252 41.11 -3.20 11.36
N ALA A 253 40.51 -2.02 11.11
CA ALA A 253 39.13 -1.92 10.67
C ALA A 253 38.89 -2.58 9.31
N ILE A 254 39.78 -2.36 8.34
CA ILE A 254 39.73 -3.04 7.04
C ILE A 254 39.87 -4.55 7.24
N GLY A 255 40.88 -4.99 8.01
CA GLY A 255 41.07 -6.41 8.32
C GLY A 255 39.85 -7.05 8.98
N TYR A 256 39.16 -6.33 9.86
CA TYR A 256 37.93 -6.77 10.49
C TYR A 256 36.75 -6.87 9.51
N ILE A 257 36.58 -5.89 8.61
CA ILE A 257 35.58 -5.95 7.55
C ILE A 257 35.84 -7.17 6.66
N LEU A 258 37.08 -7.41 6.26
CA LEU A 258 37.45 -8.59 5.47
C LEU A 258 37.16 -9.89 6.23
N PHE A 259 37.47 -9.96 7.52
CA PHE A 259 37.13 -11.09 8.38
C PHE A 259 35.61 -11.33 8.43
N LEU A 260 34.80 -10.28 8.59
CA LEU A 260 33.35 -10.41 8.62
C LEU A 260 32.79 -10.87 7.25
N VAL A 261 33.33 -10.34 6.15
CA VAL A 261 32.91 -10.70 4.78
C VAL A 261 33.29 -12.14 4.42
N PHE A 262 34.52 -12.56 4.73
CA PHE A 262 35.05 -13.85 4.28
C PHE A 262 34.85 -15.00 5.26
N LEU A 263 34.63 -14.75 6.55
CA LEU A 263 34.39 -15.80 7.54
C LEU A 263 32.97 -15.76 8.10
N VAL A 264 32.54 -14.63 8.65
CA VAL A 264 31.25 -14.54 9.37
C VAL A 264 30.07 -14.67 8.42
N LYS A 265 30.08 -13.93 7.29
CA LYS A 265 29.00 -13.98 6.29
C LYS A 265 28.77 -15.39 5.74
N PRO A 266 29.77 -16.16 5.25
CA PRO A 266 29.52 -17.51 4.75
C PRO A 266 29.09 -18.49 5.83
N VAL A 267 29.64 -18.40 7.06
CA VAL A 267 29.21 -19.23 8.20
C VAL A 267 27.75 -18.97 8.54
N MET A 268 27.35 -17.71 8.57
CA MET A 268 25.97 -17.31 8.81
C MET A 268 25.05 -17.78 7.67
N MET A 269 25.45 -17.61 6.41
CA MET A 269 24.69 -18.10 5.25
C MET A 269 24.49 -19.63 5.31
N TRP A 270 25.54 -20.38 5.65
CA TRP A 270 25.49 -21.82 5.82
C TRP A 270 24.52 -22.22 6.95
N PHE A 271 24.58 -21.52 8.09
CA PHE A 271 23.69 -21.76 9.22
C PHE A 271 22.22 -21.45 8.89
N LEU A 272 21.95 -20.33 8.21
CA LEU A 272 20.61 -19.94 7.79
C LEU A 272 20.01 -20.95 6.80
N ARG A 273 20.83 -21.47 5.86
CA ARG A 273 20.40 -22.52 4.92
C ARG A 273 20.08 -23.83 5.63
N ARG A 274 20.93 -24.25 6.58
CA ARG A 274 20.74 -25.49 7.34
C ARG A 274 19.50 -25.46 8.24
N THR A 275 19.15 -24.28 8.76
CA THR A 275 17.97 -24.09 9.62
C THR A 275 16.67 -23.83 8.85
N GLY A 276 16.71 -23.68 7.52
CA GLY A 276 15.54 -23.33 6.71
C GLY A 276 14.98 -21.92 6.98
N SER A 277 15.72 -21.09 7.73
CA SER A 277 15.31 -19.78 8.22
C SER A 277 15.12 -18.75 7.10
N LEU A 278 15.80 -18.93 5.96
CA LEU A 278 15.62 -18.09 4.76
C LEU A 278 14.21 -18.19 4.17
N ALA A 279 13.57 -19.37 4.22
CA ALA A 279 12.23 -19.56 3.63
C ALA A 279 11.11 -19.38 4.66
N ASN A 280 11.28 -19.94 5.85
CA ASN A 280 10.24 -19.94 6.89
C ASN A 280 10.27 -18.66 7.75
N GLY A 281 11.34 -17.88 7.68
CA GLY A 281 11.57 -16.69 8.51
C GLY A 281 12.46 -16.97 9.74
N PRO A 282 12.95 -15.90 10.40
CA PRO A 282 13.89 -16.01 11.51
C PRO A 282 13.27 -16.69 12.72
N THR A 283 13.83 -17.84 13.12
CA THR A 283 13.54 -18.48 14.40
C THR A 283 14.10 -17.64 15.55
N GLN A 284 13.56 -17.79 16.76
CA GLN A 284 14.03 -17.06 17.95
C GLN A 284 15.55 -17.21 18.17
N THR A 285 16.08 -18.40 17.92
CA THR A 285 17.52 -18.67 18.01
C THR A 285 18.33 -17.88 16.99
N VAL A 286 17.84 -17.75 15.74
CA VAL A 286 18.51 -16.96 14.70
C VAL A 286 18.47 -15.47 15.06
N VAL A 287 17.33 -14.96 15.55
CA VAL A 287 17.24 -13.56 16.04
C VAL A 287 18.26 -13.33 17.17
N ALA A 288 18.30 -14.22 18.17
CA ALA A 288 19.24 -14.10 19.28
C ALA A 288 20.70 -14.13 18.81
N LEU A 289 21.06 -15.02 17.87
CA LEU A 289 22.38 -15.10 17.27
C LEU A 289 22.74 -13.81 16.52
N THR A 290 21.80 -13.25 15.74
CA THR A 290 22.04 -11.99 15.02
C THR A 290 22.25 -10.82 15.97
N ILE A 291 21.44 -10.70 17.04
CA ILE A 291 21.62 -9.65 18.06
C ILE A 291 22.97 -9.82 18.77
N LEU A 292 23.35 -11.04 19.12
CA LEU A 292 24.65 -11.32 19.74
C LEU A 292 25.79 -10.90 18.81
N LEU A 293 25.68 -11.19 17.52
CA LEU A 293 26.67 -10.78 16.52
C LEU A 293 26.76 -9.26 16.38
N VAL A 294 25.62 -8.56 16.39
CA VAL A 294 25.56 -7.09 16.39
C VAL A 294 26.26 -6.51 17.61
N LEU A 295 25.96 -7.02 18.81
CA LEU A 295 26.58 -6.55 20.06
C LEU A 295 28.08 -6.87 20.10
N ALA A 296 28.50 -8.05 19.64
CA ALA A 296 29.90 -8.43 19.55
C ALA A 296 30.66 -7.52 18.57
N SER A 297 30.05 -7.17 17.44
CA SER A 297 30.66 -6.25 16.46
C SER A 297 30.73 -4.82 16.97
N ALA A 298 29.69 -4.34 17.66
CA ALA A 298 29.69 -3.04 18.31
C ALA A 298 30.77 -2.94 19.40
N PHE A 299 30.95 -4.00 20.19
CA PHE A 299 32.01 -4.11 21.18
C PHE A 299 33.41 -4.08 20.52
N PHE A 300 33.63 -4.87 19.48
CA PHE A 300 34.93 -4.95 18.82
C PHE A 300 35.34 -3.63 18.15
N THR A 301 34.41 -2.98 17.45
CA THR A 301 34.66 -1.65 16.86
C THR A 301 34.95 -0.59 17.91
N GLY A 302 34.24 -0.63 19.06
CA GLY A 302 34.53 0.19 20.23
C GLY A 302 35.95 0.04 20.77
N ILE A 303 36.45 -1.20 20.87
CA ILE A 303 37.81 -1.50 21.36
C ILE A 303 38.89 -0.92 20.44
N ILE A 304 38.67 -0.97 19.12
CA ILE A 304 39.64 -0.46 18.13
C ILE A 304 39.69 1.08 18.14
N GLY A 305 38.78 1.76 18.84
CA GLY A 305 38.70 3.23 18.88
C GLY A 305 37.83 3.83 17.78
N ILE A 306 37.01 2.99 17.12
CA ILE A 306 35.92 3.40 16.23
C ILE A 306 34.62 3.43 17.04
N HIS A 307 33.64 4.22 16.60
CA HIS A 307 32.34 4.27 17.30
C HIS A 307 31.60 2.90 17.22
N PRO A 308 31.02 2.37 18.31
CA PRO A 308 30.36 1.05 18.33
C PRO A 308 29.26 0.85 17.29
N ILE A 309 28.60 1.93 16.87
CA ILE A 309 27.52 1.90 15.87
C ILE A 309 27.98 1.37 14.51
N PHE A 310 29.26 1.52 14.17
CA PHE A 310 29.79 1.07 12.90
C PHE A 310 29.82 -0.46 12.81
N GLY A 311 30.12 -1.16 13.92
CA GLY A 311 30.06 -2.61 13.96
C GLY A 311 28.65 -3.13 13.68
N ALA A 312 27.65 -2.50 14.29
CA ALA A 312 26.25 -2.83 14.08
C ALA A 312 25.80 -2.62 12.62
N PHE A 313 26.18 -1.49 12.03
CA PHE A 313 25.89 -1.16 10.64
C PHE A 313 26.52 -2.17 9.67
N ILE A 314 27.79 -2.55 9.87
CA ILE A 314 28.48 -3.54 9.02
C ILE A 314 27.79 -4.90 9.09
N ILE A 315 27.36 -5.36 10.27
CA ILE A 315 26.59 -6.62 10.38
C ILE A 315 25.27 -6.54 9.63
N GLY A 316 24.58 -5.39 9.68
CA GLY A 316 23.37 -5.15 8.89
C GLY A 316 23.62 -5.30 7.39
N LEU A 317 24.69 -4.68 6.86
CA LEU A 317 25.08 -4.77 5.45
C LEU A 317 25.48 -6.17 4.98
N LEU A 318 25.91 -7.05 5.89
CA LEU A 318 26.39 -8.39 5.56
C LEU A 318 25.28 -9.45 5.55
N LEU A 319 24.18 -9.19 6.24
CA LEU A 319 23.05 -10.11 6.32
C LEU A 319 22.36 -10.23 4.95
N PRO A 320 21.94 -11.45 4.55
CA PRO A 320 21.34 -11.65 3.26
C PRO A 320 19.90 -11.12 3.22
N HIS A 321 19.59 -10.37 2.17
CA HIS A 321 18.24 -9.96 1.80
C HIS A 321 17.46 -11.08 1.10
N GLU A 322 18.13 -12.17 0.70
CA GLU A 322 17.49 -13.33 0.08
C GLU A 322 16.40 -13.95 0.97
N GLY A 323 15.27 -14.34 0.35
CA GLY A 323 14.16 -14.98 1.04
C GLY A 323 13.31 -14.07 1.94
N GLY A 324 13.52 -12.74 1.90
CA GLY A 324 12.81 -11.81 2.78
C GLY A 324 13.21 -11.96 4.25
N PHE A 325 14.37 -12.56 4.52
CA PHE A 325 14.92 -12.74 5.86
C PHE A 325 15.13 -11.39 6.56
N ALA A 326 15.75 -10.43 5.86
CA ALA A 326 16.04 -9.10 6.37
C ALA A 326 14.74 -8.36 6.77
N ILE A 327 13.71 -8.38 5.92
CA ILE A 327 12.39 -7.80 6.22
C ILE A 327 11.78 -8.40 7.48
N LYS A 328 11.73 -9.73 7.60
CA LYS A 328 11.14 -10.41 8.77
C LYS A 328 11.95 -10.18 10.06
N LEU A 329 13.28 -9.99 9.94
CA LEU A 329 14.13 -9.69 11.08
C LEU A 329 13.92 -8.25 11.54
N THR A 330 13.83 -7.30 10.60
CA THR A 330 13.48 -5.90 10.85
C THR A 330 12.12 -5.81 11.55
N GLU A 331 11.08 -6.47 11.05
CA GLU A 331 9.74 -6.47 11.68
C GLU A 331 9.73 -6.88 13.15
N LYS A 332 10.61 -7.81 13.56
CA LYS A 332 10.70 -8.28 14.95
C LYS A 332 11.40 -7.31 15.89
N ILE A 333 12.33 -6.51 15.37
CA ILE A 333 13.22 -5.67 16.18
C ILE A 333 12.77 -4.20 16.12
N GLU A 334 12.22 -3.78 15.00
CA GLU A 334 11.89 -2.39 14.70
C GLU A 334 10.87 -1.81 15.69
N ASP A 335 9.80 -2.52 16.05
CA ASP A 335 8.79 -1.97 16.97
C ASP A 335 9.42 -1.63 18.34
N LEU A 336 10.33 -2.48 18.84
CA LEU A 336 11.05 -2.23 20.08
C LEU A 336 12.00 -1.03 19.93
N VAL A 337 12.77 -0.98 18.84
CA VAL A 337 13.73 0.10 18.59
C VAL A 337 13.01 1.44 18.38
N GLY A 338 12.02 1.48 17.48
CA GLY A 338 11.29 2.68 17.10
C GLY A 338 10.34 3.21 18.16
N VAL A 339 9.75 2.38 19.03
CA VAL A 339 8.84 2.87 20.09
C VAL A 339 9.58 3.29 21.35
N LEU A 340 10.61 2.54 21.76
CA LEU A 340 11.29 2.77 23.04
C LEU A 340 12.64 3.48 22.86
N PHE A 341 13.54 2.90 22.06
CA PHE A 341 14.94 3.28 22.05
C PHE A 341 15.25 4.54 21.23
N LEU A 342 14.62 4.66 20.07
CA LEU A 342 14.84 5.73 19.11
C LEU A 342 14.38 7.10 19.68
N PRO A 343 13.20 7.23 20.31
CA PRO A 343 12.81 8.46 21.01
C PRO A 343 13.76 8.86 22.14
N LEU A 344 14.31 7.90 22.90
CA LEU A 344 15.29 8.18 23.96
C LEU A 344 16.58 8.79 23.39
N TYR A 345 17.04 8.28 22.25
CA TYR A 345 18.23 8.81 21.57
C TYR A 345 18.02 10.24 21.06
N PHE A 346 16.90 10.54 20.41
CA PHE A 346 16.64 11.91 19.95
C PHE A 346 16.29 12.86 21.08
N ALA A 347 15.72 12.37 22.17
CA ALA A 347 15.61 13.13 23.40
C ALA A 347 17.01 13.50 23.94
N LEU A 348 17.98 12.58 23.97
CA LEU A 348 19.36 12.88 24.35
C LEU A 348 19.98 13.99 23.47
N SER A 349 19.77 13.89 22.16
CA SER A 349 20.21 14.90 21.19
C SER A 349 19.58 16.27 21.45
N GLY A 350 18.27 16.32 21.67
CA GLY A 350 17.55 17.56 21.93
C GLY A 350 17.84 18.15 23.32
N LEU A 351 18.07 17.33 24.35
CA LEU A 351 18.53 17.75 25.68
C LEU A 351 19.89 18.45 25.60
N SER A 352 20.73 18.05 24.63
CA SER A 352 22.03 18.67 24.34
C SER A 352 21.90 19.95 23.50
N THR A 353 20.71 20.27 22.99
CA THR A 353 20.44 21.45 22.15
C THR A 353 20.01 22.63 23.01
N ASN A 354 20.73 23.75 22.91
CA ASN A 354 20.45 24.95 23.68
C ASN A 354 20.27 26.19 22.78
N LEU A 355 19.01 26.46 22.42
CA LEU A 355 18.61 27.63 21.64
C LEU A 355 18.92 28.96 22.36
N GLY A 356 19.07 28.95 23.69
CA GLY A 356 19.48 30.13 24.45
C GLY A 356 20.89 30.63 24.12
N LEU A 357 21.75 29.77 23.54
CA LEU A 357 23.09 30.14 23.09
C LEU A 357 23.11 30.91 21.76
N LEU A 358 21.97 30.95 21.06
CA LEU A 358 21.75 31.70 19.82
C LEU A 358 21.20 33.10 20.13
N ASN A 359 21.92 33.88 20.95
CA ASN A 359 21.46 35.19 21.44
C ASN A 359 22.03 36.39 20.67
N ASN A 360 23.05 36.17 19.83
CA ASN A 360 23.74 37.23 19.10
C ASN A 360 23.27 37.30 17.63
N GLY A 361 23.19 38.50 17.05
CA GLY A 361 22.83 38.70 15.65
C GLY A 361 23.78 38.00 14.67
N LEU A 362 25.08 37.94 14.99
CA LEU A 362 26.08 37.19 14.22
C LEU A 362 25.81 35.67 14.23
N THR A 363 25.43 35.11 15.37
CA THR A 363 25.10 33.68 15.50
C THR A 363 23.83 33.33 14.71
N TRP A 364 22.79 34.18 14.75
CA TRP A 364 21.61 34.03 13.89
C TRP A 364 21.95 34.18 12.41
N GLY A 365 22.88 35.07 12.06
CA GLY A 365 23.45 35.17 10.72
C GLY A 365 24.06 33.84 10.25
N TYR A 366 24.81 33.15 11.11
CA TYR A 366 25.30 31.80 10.84
C TYR A 366 24.18 30.76 10.74
N VAL A 367 23.15 30.80 11.59
CA VAL A 367 21.99 29.89 11.48
C VAL A 367 21.34 30.02 10.11
N VAL A 368 20.97 31.23 9.71
CA VAL A 368 20.32 31.49 8.42
C VAL A 368 21.27 31.16 7.26
N GLY A 369 22.53 31.57 7.36
CA GLY A 369 23.55 31.30 6.34
C GLY A 369 23.77 29.80 6.12
N VAL A 370 23.92 29.03 7.20
CA VAL A 370 24.09 27.56 7.14
C VAL A 370 22.83 26.90 6.57
N CYS A 371 21.62 27.33 6.97
CA CYS A 371 20.38 26.80 6.41
C CYS A 371 20.25 27.07 4.90
N VAL A 372 20.48 28.31 4.47
CA VAL A 372 20.38 28.72 3.07
C VAL A 372 21.41 27.99 2.23
N ILE A 373 22.66 27.92 2.69
CA ILE A 373 23.73 27.26 1.95
C ILE A 373 23.48 25.74 1.90
N ALA A 374 23.04 25.12 3.00
CA ALA A 374 22.68 23.70 2.99
C ALA A 374 21.59 23.40 1.95
N PHE A 375 20.54 24.23 1.91
CA PHE A 375 19.42 24.08 0.98
C PHE A 375 19.85 24.30 -0.47
N VAL A 376 20.51 25.42 -0.76
CA VAL A 376 20.94 25.78 -2.11
C VAL A 376 21.98 24.82 -2.66
N ALA A 377 22.99 24.44 -1.85
CA ALA A 377 24.04 23.54 -2.28
C ALA A 377 23.50 22.16 -2.68
N LYS A 378 22.60 21.61 -1.87
CA LYS A 378 22.00 20.30 -2.09
C LYS A 378 21.06 20.30 -3.29
N ILE A 379 20.19 21.30 -3.38
CA ILE A 379 19.28 21.45 -4.52
C ILE A 379 20.07 21.65 -5.80
N ALA A 380 21.06 22.55 -5.80
CA ALA A 380 21.89 22.80 -6.97
C ALA A 380 22.65 21.55 -7.42
N GLY A 381 23.28 20.82 -6.49
CA GLY A 381 24.02 19.61 -6.82
C GLY A 381 23.15 18.51 -7.42
N GLY A 382 22.00 18.22 -6.80
CA GLY A 382 21.07 17.21 -7.32
C GLY A 382 20.40 17.63 -8.64
N THR A 383 20.01 18.91 -8.77
CA THR A 383 19.38 19.45 -9.99
C THR A 383 20.35 19.44 -11.16
N LEU A 384 21.58 19.91 -10.95
CA LEU A 384 22.61 19.96 -11.99
C LEU A 384 22.93 18.55 -12.48
N ALA A 385 23.15 17.60 -11.56
CA ALA A 385 23.42 16.21 -11.91
C ALA A 385 22.27 15.58 -12.69
N ALA A 386 21.02 15.72 -12.21
CA ALA A 386 19.87 15.18 -12.91
C ALA A 386 19.69 15.82 -14.30
N ARG A 387 19.96 17.12 -14.44
CA ARG A 387 19.84 17.82 -15.72
C ARG A 387 20.90 17.38 -16.73
N LEU A 388 22.14 17.16 -16.28
CA LEU A 388 23.22 16.62 -17.12
C LEU A 388 22.92 15.20 -17.65
N ASN A 389 22.04 14.46 -16.98
CA ASN A 389 21.58 13.14 -17.43
C ASN A 389 20.27 13.19 -18.25
N GLY A 390 19.82 14.37 -18.69
CA GLY A 390 18.69 14.51 -19.63
C GLY A 390 17.30 14.56 -19.01
N LEU A 391 17.15 14.68 -17.69
CA LEU A 391 15.83 14.85 -17.05
C LEU A 391 15.26 16.26 -17.28
N VAL A 392 13.92 16.39 -17.25
CA VAL A 392 13.25 17.69 -17.40
C VAL A 392 13.47 18.57 -16.17
N TRP A 393 13.50 19.89 -16.34
CA TRP A 393 13.78 20.86 -15.26
C TRP A 393 13.01 20.61 -13.95
N ARG A 394 11.71 20.30 -14.06
CA ARG A 394 10.89 20.00 -12.87
C ARG A 394 11.27 18.67 -12.22
N GLU A 395 11.57 17.62 -12.99
CA GLU A 395 12.08 16.37 -12.42
C GLU A 395 13.44 16.61 -11.74
N SER A 396 14.35 17.33 -12.39
CA SER A 396 15.68 17.63 -11.85
C SER A 396 15.62 18.42 -10.54
N PHE A 397 14.77 19.45 -10.45
CA PHE A 397 14.63 20.22 -9.22
C PHE A 397 13.92 19.41 -8.12
N THR A 398 12.97 18.52 -8.48
CA THR A 398 12.38 17.58 -7.51
C THR A 398 13.45 16.67 -6.90
N ILE A 399 14.37 16.15 -7.71
CA ILE A 399 15.50 15.32 -7.27
C ILE A 399 16.40 16.11 -6.31
N GLY A 400 16.78 17.36 -6.64
CA GLY A 400 17.61 18.19 -5.77
C GLY A 400 16.96 18.48 -4.41
N VAL A 401 15.65 18.73 -4.40
CA VAL A 401 14.86 18.98 -3.19
C VAL A 401 14.80 17.72 -2.32
N LEU A 402 14.50 16.58 -2.92
CA LEU A 402 14.49 15.29 -2.24
C LEU A 402 15.87 14.91 -1.69
N MET A 403 16.95 15.23 -2.40
CA MET A 403 18.33 15.05 -1.92
C MET A 403 18.72 15.99 -0.78
N SER A 404 17.93 17.02 -0.51
CA SER A 404 18.11 17.92 0.65
C SER A 404 17.49 17.36 1.93
N CYS A 405 16.82 16.20 1.86
CA CYS A 405 16.30 15.48 3.01
C CYS A 405 17.41 15.19 4.00
N LYS A 406 17.27 15.82 5.16
CA LYS A 406 18.07 15.56 6.35
C LYS A 406 17.26 14.70 7.30
N GLY A 407 17.91 14.13 8.30
CA GLY A 407 17.23 13.11 9.09
C GLY A 407 18.05 12.53 10.21
N LEU A 408 17.61 11.34 10.63
CA LEU A 408 18.15 10.57 11.75
C LEU A 408 19.68 10.50 11.73
N VAL A 409 20.23 10.11 10.58
CA VAL A 409 21.68 9.88 10.39
C VAL A 409 22.52 11.14 10.62
N GLU A 410 22.06 12.31 10.18
CA GLU A 410 22.81 13.54 10.38
C GLU A 410 22.86 13.94 11.85
N LEU A 411 21.75 13.83 12.58
CA LEU A 411 21.74 14.11 14.01
C LEU A 411 22.66 13.15 14.78
N ILE A 412 22.79 11.91 14.30
CA ILE A 412 23.73 10.95 14.86
C ILE A 412 25.17 11.44 14.67
N VAL A 413 25.52 11.84 13.44
CA VAL A 413 26.83 12.44 13.11
C VAL A 413 27.12 13.64 14.01
N LEU A 414 26.16 14.55 14.17
CA LEU A 414 26.30 15.75 15.00
C LEU A 414 26.53 15.40 16.48
N ASN A 415 25.82 14.40 17.01
CA ASN A 415 26.01 13.94 18.40
C ASN A 415 27.40 13.31 18.60
N ILE A 416 27.87 12.52 17.64
CA ILE A 416 29.22 11.96 17.67
C ILE A 416 30.25 13.10 17.66
N GLY A 417 30.04 14.12 16.83
CA GLY A 417 30.89 15.32 16.80
C GLY A 417 30.90 16.10 18.11
N LEU A 418 29.75 16.21 18.78
CA LEU A 418 29.64 16.86 20.10
C LEU A 418 30.35 16.03 21.19
N GLN A 419 30.16 14.71 21.20
CA GLN A 419 30.81 13.80 22.16
C GLN A 419 32.33 13.75 21.97
N ALA A 420 32.80 13.76 20.71
CA ALA A 420 34.21 13.87 20.35
C ALA A 420 34.77 15.29 20.57
N LYS A 421 33.96 16.24 21.07
CA LYS A 421 34.32 17.64 21.33
C LYS A 421 34.84 18.40 20.10
N ILE A 422 34.40 17.97 18.91
CA ILE A 422 34.64 18.65 17.63
C ILE A 422 33.72 19.84 17.47
N LEU A 423 32.45 19.66 17.88
CA LEU A 423 31.45 20.71 17.86
C LEU A 423 31.26 21.30 19.26
N SER A 424 31.14 22.62 19.35
CA SER A 424 30.62 23.27 20.56
C SER A 424 29.12 23.06 20.64
N THR A 425 28.53 23.16 21.83
CA THR A 425 27.07 23.11 21.99
C THR A 425 26.35 24.15 21.12
N ARG A 426 26.97 25.31 20.88
CA ARG A 426 26.43 26.35 19.99
C ARG A 426 26.43 25.89 18.54
N THR A 427 27.58 25.43 18.02
CA THR A 427 27.66 24.93 16.64
C THR A 427 26.75 23.73 16.44
N PHE A 428 26.73 22.79 17.38
CA PHE A 428 25.79 21.67 17.38
C PHE A 428 24.33 22.16 17.26
N THR A 429 23.93 23.15 18.06
CA THR A 429 22.58 23.74 17.99
C THR A 429 22.29 24.37 16.62
N ILE A 430 23.25 25.07 16.00
CA ILE A 430 23.10 25.64 14.64
C ILE A 430 22.77 24.54 13.63
N PHE A 431 23.52 23.44 13.65
CA PHE A 431 23.34 22.33 12.71
C PHE A 431 22.05 21.53 12.99
N VAL A 432 21.65 21.37 14.25
CA VAL A 432 20.36 20.74 14.61
C VAL A 432 19.20 21.57 14.06
N VAL A 433 19.23 22.90 14.21
CA VAL A 433 18.21 23.80 13.64
C VAL A 433 18.18 23.70 12.13
N MET A 434 19.35 23.71 11.47
CA MET A 434 19.42 23.53 10.02
C MET A 434 18.81 22.20 9.57
N ALA A 435 19.16 21.08 10.20
CA ALA A 435 18.62 19.77 9.85
C ALA A 435 17.09 19.72 10.00
N LEU A 436 16.53 20.32 11.05
CA LEU A 436 15.07 20.42 11.24
C LEU A 436 14.40 21.27 10.15
N VAL A 437 14.95 22.45 9.87
CA VAL A 437 14.37 23.38 8.88
C VAL A 437 14.41 22.80 7.47
N THR A 438 15.54 22.22 7.06
CA THR A 438 15.67 21.64 5.70
C THR A 438 14.73 20.45 5.53
N THR A 439 14.64 19.56 6.52
CA THR A 439 13.77 18.39 6.45
C THR A 439 12.30 18.77 6.43
N PHE A 440 11.89 19.71 7.29
CA PHE A 440 10.52 20.19 7.32
C PHE A 440 10.12 20.87 6.01
N ALA A 441 11.05 21.58 5.36
CA ALA A 441 10.84 22.24 4.07
C ALA A 441 10.78 21.27 2.88
N THR A 442 11.45 20.11 2.93
CA THR A 442 11.50 19.19 1.80
C THR A 442 10.12 18.67 1.39
N THR A 443 9.34 18.10 2.31
CA THR A 443 8.02 17.52 2.00
C THR A 443 7.06 18.49 1.28
N PRO A 444 6.77 19.70 1.80
CA PRO A 444 5.86 20.63 1.13
C PRO A 444 6.41 21.11 -0.22
N LEU A 445 7.73 21.27 -0.34
CA LEU A 445 8.35 21.75 -1.57
C LEU A 445 8.32 20.69 -2.68
N THR A 446 8.48 19.42 -2.34
CA THR A 446 8.30 18.30 -3.28
C THR A 446 6.85 18.22 -3.77
N VAL A 447 5.86 18.34 -2.88
CA VAL A 447 4.43 18.32 -3.25
C VAL A 447 4.09 19.46 -4.21
N TRP A 448 4.60 20.66 -3.93
CA TRP A 448 4.39 21.83 -4.77
C TRP A 448 5.03 21.66 -6.16
N LEU A 449 6.24 21.13 -6.22
CA LEU A 449 6.98 21.06 -7.48
C LEU A 449 6.55 19.90 -8.39
N TYR A 450 6.16 18.76 -7.80
CA TYR A 450 5.86 17.53 -8.53
C TYR A 450 4.45 16.99 -8.24
N PRO A 451 3.39 17.74 -8.60
CA PRO A 451 2.01 17.34 -8.32
C PRO A 451 1.56 16.14 -9.18
N PRO A 452 0.56 15.34 -8.74
CA PRO A 452 0.08 14.15 -9.46
C PRO A 452 -0.40 14.42 -10.90
N SER A 453 -0.96 15.60 -11.16
CA SER A 453 -1.39 16.01 -12.51
C SER A 453 -0.21 16.13 -13.48
N TYR A 454 0.92 16.66 -13.01
CA TYR A 454 2.14 16.79 -13.80
C TYR A 454 2.78 15.42 -14.07
N GLN A 455 2.77 14.54 -13.08
CA GLN A 455 3.26 13.16 -13.21
C GLN A 455 2.55 12.43 -14.35
N ARG A 456 1.21 12.45 -14.35
CA ARG A 456 0.40 11.82 -15.39
C ARG A 456 0.64 12.44 -16.77
N LYS A 457 0.73 13.77 -16.86
CA LYS A 457 1.05 14.46 -18.13
C LYS A 457 2.41 14.00 -18.66
N LEU A 458 3.42 13.90 -17.80
CA LEU A 458 4.76 13.53 -18.20
C LEU A 458 4.85 12.07 -18.64
N GLU A 459 4.15 11.15 -17.98
CA GLU A 459 4.07 9.75 -18.40
C GLU A 459 3.41 9.59 -19.77
N LEU A 460 2.28 10.28 -20.00
CA LEU A 460 1.59 10.25 -21.29
C LEU A 460 2.45 10.83 -22.43
N TRP A 461 3.22 11.88 -22.14
CA TRP A 461 4.16 12.48 -23.08
C TRP A 461 5.34 11.54 -23.38
N LYS A 462 5.93 10.91 -22.35
CA LYS A 462 7.00 9.91 -22.51
C LYS A 462 6.54 8.67 -23.28
N GLN A 463 5.25 8.31 -23.17
CA GLN A 463 4.63 7.24 -23.95
C GLN A 463 4.28 7.63 -25.41
N GLY A 464 4.50 8.90 -25.80
CA GLY A 464 4.17 9.39 -27.14
C GLY A 464 2.67 9.45 -27.44
N LYS A 465 1.81 9.44 -26.42
CA LYS A 465 0.35 9.49 -26.56
C LYS A 465 -0.18 10.92 -26.66
N ILE A 466 0.57 11.88 -26.12
CA ILE A 466 0.23 13.30 -26.16
C ILE A 466 1.45 14.14 -26.55
N ASP A 467 1.20 15.25 -27.24
CA ASP A 467 2.18 16.32 -27.43
C ASP A 467 2.48 17.03 -26.10
N TRP A 468 3.57 17.81 -26.05
CA TRP A 468 3.97 18.56 -24.85
C TRP A 468 2.87 19.52 -24.35
N ASP A 469 2.02 19.99 -25.27
CA ASP A 469 0.88 20.86 -24.96
C ASP A 469 -0.34 20.10 -24.43
N GLY A 470 -0.35 18.77 -24.51
CA GLY A 470 -1.39 17.90 -23.95
C GLY A 470 -2.39 17.36 -24.97
N ASN A 471 -2.19 17.62 -26.27
CA ASN A 471 -3.05 17.12 -27.33
C ASN A 471 -2.74 15.65 -27.66
N PRO A 472 -3.74 14.77 -27.83
CA PRO A 472 -3.51 13.38 -28.17
C PRO A 472 -2.99 13.21 -29.61
N ILE A 473 -1.96 12.37 -29.78
CA ILE A 473 -1.39 12.06 -31.10
C ILE A 473 -2.12 10.83 -31.66
N HIS A 474 -2.95 11.01 -32.68
CA HIS A 474 -3.59 9.91 -33.41
C HIS A 474 -2.66 9.40 -34.53
N ARG A 475 -2.46 8.07 -34.61
CA ARG A 475 -1.80 7.44 -35.76
C ARG A 475 -2.83 7.25 -36.88
N PRO A 476 -2.57 7.72 -38.11
CA PRO A 476 -3.44 7.47 -39.25
C PRO A 476 -3.29 6.00 -39.67
N GLY A 477 -4.33 5.18 -39.46
CA GLY A 477 -4.33 3.76 -39.85
C GLY A 477 -5.40 2.86 -39.24
N ASP A 478 -6.16 3.30 -38.22
CA ASP A 478 -7.23 2.50 -37.59
C ASP A 478 -8.62 2.76 -38.22
N ASP A 479 -8.71 2.78 -39.55
CA ASP A 479 -10.00 2.71 -40.27
C ASP A 479 -10.14 1.32 -40.91
N ASP A 480 -10.69 0.37 -40.15
CA ASP A 480 -11.11 -0.92 -40.71
C ASP A 480 -12.64 -0.95 -40.86
N THR A 481 -13.08 -1.00 -42.12
CA THR A 481 -14.45 -1.25 -42.58
C THR A 481 -15.03 -2.54 -41.97
N GLU A 482 -16.11 -2.41 -41.19
CA GLU A 482 -16.71 -3.50 -40.42
C GLU A 482 -17.74 -4.33 -41.22
N SER A 483 -17.61 -5.66 -41.14
CA SER A 483 -18.61 -6.64 -41.59
C SER A 483 -19.45 -7.15 -40.40
N SER A 484 -20.75 -7.38 -40.64
CA SER A 484 -21.81 -7.59 -39.62
C SER A 484 -21.59 -8.74 -38.63
N GLU A 485 -20.64 -9.65 -38.86
CA GLU A 485 -20.34 -10.80 -37.99
C GLU A 485 -19.24 -10.48 -36.95
N ALA A 486 -18.34 -9.53 -37.27
CA ALA A 486 -17.29 -9.06 -36.36
C ALA A 486 -17.88 -8.20 -35.23
N ASP A 487 -18.96 -7.47 -35.51
CA ASP A 487 -19.61 -6.57 -34.56
C ASP A 487 -20.35 -7.34 -33.44
N PHE A 488 -20.95 -8.50 -33.75
CA PHE A 488 -21.56 -9.39 -32.77
C PHE A 488 -20.53 -10.06 -31.83
N GLN A 489 -19.38 -10.50 -32.37
CA GLN A 489 -18.28 -11.04 -31.56
C GLN A 489 -17.58 -9.95 -30.73
N ARG A 490 -17.63 -8.68 -31.16
CA ARG A 490 -17.11 -7.53 -30.40
C ARG A 490 -18.05 -7.19 -29.23
N LYS A 491 -19.37 -7.21 -29.45
CA LYS A 491 -20.40 -6.93 -28.42
C LYS A 491 -20.51 -8.01 -27.33
N THR A 492 -20.13 -9.26 -27.62
CA THR A 492 -20.18 -10.39 -26.65
C THR A 492 -18.85 -10.70 -25.95
N ASN A 493 -17.72 -10.14 -26.40
CA ASN A 493 -16.40 -10.35 -25.75
C ASN A 493 -16.06 -9.14 -24.88
N VAL A 494 -16.60 -9.10 -23.66
CA VAL A 494 -16.50 -7.94 -22.77
C VAL A 494 -15.30 -7.97 -21.84
N GLY A 495 -14.68 -9.14 -21.62
CA GLY A 495 -13.44 -9.29 -20.85
C GLY A 495 -12.29 -9.82 -21.70
N LYS A 496 -11.62 -8.99 -22.51
CA LYS A 496 -10.40 -9.40 -23.24
C LYS A 496 -9.15 -9.12 -22.43
N ARG A 497 -9.12 -7.99 -21.73
CA ARG A 497 -8.08 -7.59 -20.77
C ARG A 497 -8.68 -7.48 -19.38
N ILE A 498 -8.33 -8.42 -18.51
CA ILE A 498 -8.90 -8.50 -17.17
C ILE A 498 -7.82 -8.15 -16.15
N LEU A 499 -8.14 -7.24 -15.22
CA LEU A 499 -7.33 -6.99 -14.03
C LEU A 499 -7.95 -7.71 -12.84
N VAL A 500 -7.18 -8.54 -12.15
CA VAL A 500 -7.63 -9.32 -11.01
C VAL A 500 -6.91 -8.83 -9.76
N TYR A 501 -7.65 -8.42 -8.73
CA TYR A 501 -7.05 -8.12 -7.43
C TYR A 501 -6.72 -9.43 -6.69
N LEU A 502 -5.44 -9.77 -6.66
CA LEU A 502 -4.95 -11.00 -6.05
C LEU A 502 -4.90 -10.85 -4.52
N ARG A 503 -5.62 -11.72 -3.82
CA ARG A 503 -5.55 -11.90 -2.36
C ARG A 503 -5.48 -13.38 -2.02
N LEU A 504 -4.77 -13.72 -0.94
CA LEU A 504 -4.60 -15.11 -0.50
C LEU A 504 -5.93 -15.79 -0.10
N ASP A 505 -6.83 -15.07 0.57
CA ASP A 505 -8.16 -15.55 0.96
C ASP A 505 -9.12 -15.70 -0.24
N GLY A 506 -8.98 -14.84 -1.27
CA GLY A 506 -9.81 -14.87 -2.46
C GLY A 506 -9.37 -15.81 -3.58
N LEU A 507 -8.17 -16.41 -3.50
CA LEU A 507 -7.55 -17.17 -4.59
C LEU A 507 -8.42 -18.26 -5.23
N PRO A 508 -9.12 -19.13 -4.45
CA PRO A 508 -9.94 -20.19 -5.05
C PRO A 508 -11.04 -19.63 -5.95
N SER A 509 -11.74 -18.59 -5.48
CA SER A 509 -12.82 -17.92 -6.23
C SER A 509 -12.31 -17.20 -7.49
N LEU A 510 -11.08 -16.69 -7.45
CA LEU A 510 -10.44 -16.09 -8.61
C LEU A 510 -10.05 -17.13 -9.65
N PHE A 511 -9.50 -18.27 -9.22
CA PHE A 511 -9.15 -19.35 -10.14
C PHE A 511 -10.36 -19.94 -10.82
N THR A 512 -11.46 -20.13 -10.10
CA THR A 512 -12.73 -20.56 -10.72
C THR A 512 -13.25 -19.51 -11.69
N MET A 513 -13.16 -18.21 -11.39
CA MET A 513 -13.55 -17.18 -12.36
C MET A 513 -12.67 -17.16 -13.61
N VAL A 514 -11.36 -17.23 -13.44
CA VAL A 514 -10.41 -17.16 -14.57
C VAL A 514 -10.50 -18.41 -15.44
N SER A 515 -10.77 -19.59 -14.87
CA SER A 515 -10.98 -20.81 -15.67
C SER A 515 -12.22 -20.74 -16.55
N LEU A 516 -13.27 -20.02 -16.14
CA LEU A 516 -14.47 -19.83 -16.97
C LEU A 516 -14.18 -19.01 -18.23
N PHE A 517 -13.14 -18.18 -18.23
CA PHE A 517 -12.69 -17.46 -19.42
C PHE A 517 -11.74 -18.25 -20.32
N ALA A 518 -11.15 -19.35 -19.83
CA ALA A 518 -10.24 -20.18 -20.61
C ALA A 518 -11.01 -21.01 -21.65
N HIS A 519 -10.61 -20.93 -22.92
CA HIS A 519 -11.19 -21.71 -24.02
C HIS A 519 -10.12 -22.64 -24.60
N GLN A 520 -10.41 -23.93 -24.73
CA GLN A 520 -9.50 -24.88 -25.37
C GLN A 520 -9.59 -24.71 -26.89
N SER A 521 -8.47 -24.45 -27.56
CA SER A 521 -8.42 -24.32 -29.02
C SER A 521 -8.60 -25.69 -29.68
N GLU A 522 -9.60 -25.86 -30.56
CA GLU A 522 -9.62 -27.03 -31.47
C GLU A 522 -8.49 -26.90 -32.50
N PRO A 523 -7.76 -27.98 -32.82
CA PRO A 523 -6.80 -27.97 -33.92
C PRO A 523 -7.57 -28.00 -35.26
N THR A 524 -7.53 -26.90 -36.01
CA THR A 524 -8.13 -26.82 -37.34
C THR A 524 -7.33 -27.69 -38.34
N GLU A 525 -7.97 -28.72 -38.91
CA GLU A 525 -7.41 -29.53 -40.00
C GLU A 525 -7.21 -28.65 -41.26
N LEU A 526 -6.01 -28.74 -41.86
CA LEU A 526 -5.61 -27.99 -43.05
C LEU A 526 -6.31 -28.52 -44.33
N PRO A 527 -6.81 -27.67 -45.25
CA PRO A 527 -7.30 -28.11 -46.55
C PRO A 527 -6.15 -28.53 -47.48
N GLN A 528 -6.27 -29.70 -48.12
CA GLN A 528 -5.32 -30.18 -49.13
C GLN A 528 -5.50 -29.41 -50.45
N VAL A 529 -4.40 -28.96 -51.06
CA VAL A 529 -4.35 -28.30 -52.37
C VAL A 529 -4.04 -29.35 -53.46
N PRO A 530 -4.71 -29.35 -54.65
CA PRO A 530 -4.40 -30.31 -55.72
C PRO A 530 -3.21 -29.86 -56.60
N ASP A 531 -2.42 -30.84 -57.04
CA ASP A 531 -1.19 -30.68 -57.83
C ASP A 531 -1.44 -30.24 -59.29
N THR A 532 -0.56 -29.38 -59.85
CA THR A 532 -0.42 -29.22 -61.32
C THR A 532 1.02 -28.83 -61.71
N GLU A 533 1.52 -29.46 -62.78
CA GLU A 533 2.91 -29.56 -63.28
C GLU A 533 3.51 -28.28 -63.93
N PRO A 534 4.85 -28.20 -64.13
CA PRO A 534 5.54 -27.00 -64.61
C PRO A 534 5.90 -27.01 -66.12
N GLY A 535 5.72 -25.87 -66.80
CA GLY A 535 6.10 -25.67 -68.22
C GLY A 535 6.88 -24.38 -68.49
N THR A 536 8.16 -24.55 -68.86
CA THR A 536 9.03 -23.78 -69.78
C THR A 536 8.55 -22.46 -70.41
N ASN A 537 9.28 -21.34 -70.28
CA ASN A 537 10.40 -20.91 -71.17
C ASN A 537 10.87 -19.45 -70.91
N LYS A 538 12.14 -19.18 -71.26
CA LYS A 538 12.96 -17.97 -71.01
C LYS A 538 12.90 -16.91 -72.13
N HIS A 539 13.42 -15.70 -71.79
CA HIS A 539 14.05 -14.61 -72.60
C HIS A 539 13.33 -13.24 -72.46
N ALA A 540 13.94 -12.06 -72.29
CA ALA A 540 15.33 -11.61 -72.13
C ALA A 540 15.39 -10.10 -71.72
N LEU A 541 16.47 -9.75 -70.99
CA LEU A 541 17.27 -8.49 -70.91
C LEU A 541 16.75 -7.12 -70.36
N ASP A 542 17.42 -6.73 -69.27
CA ASP A 542 18.15 -5.47 -68.98
C ASP A 542 17.44 -4.13 -68.69
N SER A 543 17.52 -3.66 -67.43
CA SER A 543 18.30 -2.46 -67.04
C SER A 543 18.06 -1.98 -65.58
N THR A 544 19.14 -1.96 -64.79
CA THR A 544 19.51 -1.00 -63.73
C THR A 544 18.66 -0.78 -62.45
N ARG A 545 19.40 -0.88 -61.32
CA ARG A 545 19.26 -0.26 -59.97
C ARG A 545 18.54 -1.04 -58.86
N ASP A 546 19.39 -1.62 -58.00
CA ASP A 546 19.27 -1.91 -56.57
C ASP A 546 17.89 -1.75 -55.90
N GLY A 547 17.24 -2.90 -55.74
CA GLY A 547 16.18 -3.16 -54.77
C GLY A 547 16.16 -4.66 -54.50
N ALA A 548 16.53 -5.07 -53.28
CA ALA A 548 16.53 -6.49 -52.88
C ALA A 548 15.10 -7.08 -52.91
N PRO A 549 14.93 -8.36 -53.27
CA PRO A 549 13.64 -8.94 -53.61
C PRO A 549 12.79 -9.24 -52.38
N VAL A 550 11.53 -8.80 -52.40
CA VAL A 550 10.48 -9.23 -51.47
C VAL A 550 10.21 -10.71 -51.75
N MET A 551 10.60 -11.57 -50.81
CA MET A 551 10.32 -13.00 -50.85
C MET A 551 8.83 -13.20 -50.56
N GLU A 552 8.02 -13.46 -51.60
CA GLU A 552 6.63 -13.93 -51.48
C GLU A 552 6.64 -15.38 -50.96
N ASN A 553 6.88 -15.51 -49.66
CA ASN A 553 6.64 -16.76 -48.95
C ASN A 553 5.13 -16.96 -48.84
N ALA A 554 4.55 -17.79 -49.70
CA ALA A 554 3.16 -18.25 -49.55
C ALA A 554 2.92 -18.92 -48.17
N GLN A 555 3.96 -19.49 -47.56
CA GLN A 555 3.94 -19.98 -46.17
C GLN A 555 3.89 -18.85 -45.11
N ALA A 556 4.41 -17.66 -45.42
CA ALA A 556 4.29 -16.49 -44.55
C ALA A 556 2.90 -15.83 -44.69
N LEU A 557 2.30 -15.86 -45.89
CA LEU A 557 0.90 -15.45 -46.08
C LEU A 557 -0.08 -16.42 -45.39
N GLY A 558 0.21 -17.72 -45.39
CA GLY A 558 -0.52 -18.72 -44.59
C GLY A 558 -0.35 -18.56 -43.08
N SER A 559 0.73 -17.90 -42.63
CA SER A 559 0.91 -17.49 -41.22
C SER A 559 0.18 -16.20 -40.84
N MET A 560 -0.50 -15.54 -41.80
CA MET A 560 -1.48 -14.47 -41.53
C MET A 560 -2.89 -15.03 -41.24
N VAL A 561 -3.02 -16.32 -40.93
CA VAL A 561 -4.23 -16.87 -40.29
C VAL A 561 -4.45 -16.10 -38.99
N ARG A 562 -5.57 -15.37 -38.93
CA ARG A 562 -6.03 -14.51 -37.82
C ARG A 562 -5.47 -14.95 -36.45
N LEU A 563 -4.42 -14.27 -35.98
CA LEU A 563 -4.00 -14.31 -34.58
C LEU A 563 -5.15 -13.76 -33.72
N ARG A 564 -6.08 -14.61 -33.29
CA ARG A 564 -6.99 -14.27 -32.18
C ARG A 564 -6.08 -13.95 -30.98
N ARG A 565 -6.09 -12.69 -30.53
CA ARG A 565 -5.30 -12.27 -29.36
C ARG A 565 -5.76 -13.10 -28.15
N PRO A 566 -4.86 -13.84 -27.47
CA PRO A 566 -5.23 -14.63 -26.30
C PRO A 566 -5.74 -13.72 -25.18
N LEU A 567 -6.69 -14.22 -24.38
CA LEU A 567 -7.19 -13.55 -23.17
C LEU A 567 -6.00 -13.14 -22.28
N GLN A 568 -5.92 -11.86 -21.93
CA GLN A 568 -4.86 -11.33 -21.08
C GLN A 568 -5.39 -11.06 -19.68
N VAL A 569 -4.90 -11.81 -18.69
CA VAL A 569 -5.30 -11.65 -17.30
C VAL A 569 -4.10 -11.14 -16.50
N HIS A 570 -4.25 -9.96 -15.94
CA HIS A 570 -3.23 -9.32 -15.11
C HIS A 570 -3.66 -9.42 -13.65
N GLY A 571 -2.89 -10.11 -12.83
CA GLY A 571 -3.06 -10.18 -11.40
C GLY A 571 -2.28 -9.06 -10.72
N LEU A 572 -2.95 -8.30 -9.87
CA LEU A 572 -2.36 -7.24 -9.05
C LEU A 572 -2.57 -7.58 -7.58
N ARG A 573 -1.49 -7.83 -6.85
CA ARG A 573 -1.52 -7.97 -5.39
C ARG A 573 -1.17 -6.64 -4.74
N LEU A 574 -2.02 -6.17 -3.82
CA LEU A 574 -1.77 -4.97 -3.04
C LEU A 574 -1.33 -5.36 -1.63
N MET A 575 -0.20 -4.82 -1.19
CA MET A 575 0.27 -4.97 0.18
C MET A 575 0.22 -3.62 0.89
N GLU A 576 -0.20 -3.63 2.15
CA GLU A 576 -0.24 -2.42 2.97
C GLU A 576 1.17 -1.85 3.21
N LEU A 577 1.28 -0.53 3.03
CA LEU A 577 2.45 0.26 3.31
C LEU A 577 2.30 0.93 4.68
N THR A 578 2.99 0.40 5.68
CA THR A 578 3.00 0.98 7.02
C THR A 578 4.16 1.97 7.19
N GLU A 579 4.19 2.75 8.28
CA GLU A 579 5.32 3.65 8.61
C GLU A 579 6.62 2.91 8.97
N ARG A 580 6.62 1.57 8.87
CA ARG A 580 7.72 0.70 9.25
C ARG A 580 8.85 0.69 8.21
N GLU A 581 10.08 0.60 8.70
CA GLU A 581 11.32 0.30 7.97
C GLU A 581 11.18 -0.99 7.16
N SER A 582 10.54 -2.01 7.72
CA SER A 582 10.24 -3.23 6.95
C SER A 582 9.35 -2.99 5.73
N SER A 583 8.43 -2.02 5.80
CA SER A 583 7.57 -1.64 4.68
C SER A 583 8.35 -0.86 3.62
N VAL A 584 9.31 -0.04 4.04
CA VAL A 584 10.29 0.60 3.15
C VAL A 584 11.13 -0.44 2.40
N MET A 585 11.68 -1.42 3.11
CA MET A 585 12.46 -2.51 2.50
C MET A 585 11.64 -3.34 1.51
N ARG A 586 10.36 -3.61 1.82
CA ARG A 586 9.45 -4.29 0.90
C ARG A 586 9.24 -3.50 -0.39
N VAL A 587 9.19 -2.16 -0.33
CA VAL A 587 9.04 -1.34 -1.54
C VAL A 587 10.30 -1.34 -2.38
N SER A 588 11.50 -1.30 -1.76
CA SER A 588 12.72 -1.55 -2.53
C SER A 588 12.65 -2.95 -3.13
N GLU A 589 12.40 -4.02 -2.38
CA GLU A 589 12.53 -5.38 -2.90
C GLU A 589 11.37 -5.91 -3.77
N ILE A 590 10.47 -5.04 -4.28
CA ILE A 590 9.23 -5.45 -4.97
C ILE A 590 9.47 -6.43 -6.13
N GLU A 591 10.49 -6.22 -6.98
CA GLU A 591 10.75 -7.09 -8.13
C GLU A 591 11.16 -8.51 -7.71
N GLU A 592 11.97 -8.64 -6.65
CA GLU A 592 12.39 -9.94 -6.12
C GLU A 592 11.27 -10.61 -5.32
N PHE A 593 10.46 -9.82 -4.61
CA PHE A 593 9.28 -10.31 -3.90
C PHE A 593 8.20 -10.82 -4.84
N ALA A 594 7.91 -10.10 -5.93
CA ALA A 594 6.89 -10.48 -6.90
C ALA A 594 7.15 -11.87 -7.51
N GLY A 595 8.41 -12.17 -7.82
CA GLY A 595 8.81 -13.48 -8.34
C GLY A 595 8.80 -14.61 -7.31
N ARG A 596 8.86 -14.31 -6.00
CA ARG A 596 8.84 -15.30 -4.92
C ARG A 596 7.50 -15.47 -4.24
N ASP A 597 6.59 -14.54 -4.48
CA ASP A 597 5.31 -14.48 -3.83
C ASP A 597 4.45 -15.72 -4.12
N PRO A 598 3.97 -16.44 -3.09
CA PRO A 598 3.25 -17.69 -3.29
C PRO A 598 1.93 -17.48 -4.05
N VAL A 599 1.27 -16.34 -3.86
CA VAL A 599 0.00 -16.02 -4.54
C VAL A 599 0.27 -15.76 -6.01
N ILE A 600 1.27 -14.95 -6.37
CA ILE A 600 1.65 -14.72 -7.76
C ILE A 600 2.16 -16.00 -8.44
N LYS A 601 2.97 -16.82 -7.75
CA LYS A 601 3.41 -18.12 -8.29
C LYS A 601 2.25 -19.08 -8.52
N ALA A 602 1.32 -19.16 -7.57
CA ALA A 602 0.12 -19.97 -7.75
C ALA A 602 -0.69 -19.46 -8.95
N PHE A 603 -0.81 -18.14 -9.09
CA PHE A 603 -1.51 -17.49 -10.19
C PHE A 603 -0.84 -17.74 -11.55
N GLY A 604 0.48 -17.62 -11.62
CA GLY A 604 1.25 -17.94 -12.82
C GLY A 604 1.19 -19.42 -13.20
N THR A 605 1.33 -20.32 -12.22
CA THR A 605 1.21 -21.79 -12.43
C THR A 605 -0.19 -22.16 -12.92
N PHE A 606 -1.23 -21.52 -12.38
CA PHE A 606 -2.60 -21.70 -12.81
C PHE A 606 -2.82 -21.20 -14.26
N GLY A 607 -2.28 -20.03 -14.61
CA GLY A 607 -2.32 -19.51 -15.97
C GLY A 607 -1.68 -20.45 -17.00
N GLN A 608 -0.51 -20.99 -16.66
CA GLN A 608 0.19 -21.97 -17.49
C GLN A 608 -0.61 -23.27 -17.69
N SER A 609 -1.35 -23.73 -16.69
CA SER A 609 -2.13 -24.98 -16.80
C SER A 609 -3.44 -24.84 -17.57
N HIS A 610 -3.96 -23.61 -17.73
CA HIS A 610 -5.23 -23.32 -18.43
C HIS A 610 -5.04 -22.54 -19.74
N ASP A 611 -3.80 -22.44 -20.25
CA ASP A 611 -3.45 -21.69 -21.47
C ASP A 611 -3.94 -20.22 -21.47
N VAL A 612 -3.85 -19.56 -20.31
CA VAL A 612 -4.21 -18.15 -20.15
C VAL A 612 -2.94 -17.33 -20.04
N ALA A 613 -2.86 -16.23 -20.81
CA ALA A 613 -1.76 -15.29 -20.70
C ALA A 613 -1.89 -14.50 -19.39
N VAL A 614 -1.14 -14.95 -18.37
CA VAL A 614 -1.19 -14.41 -17.02
C VAL A 614 0.06 -13.58 -16.71
N GLY A 615 -0.14 -12.34 -16.29
CA GLY A 615 0.89 -11.48 -15.70
C GLY A 615 0.61 -11.22 -14.22
N GLY A 616 1.61 -11.17 -13.36
CA GLY A 616 1.45 -10.88 -11.93
C GLY A 616 2.32 -9.70 -11.49
N GLN A 617 1.75 -8.79 -10.71
CA GLN A 617 2.46 -7.64 -10.14
C GLN A 617 2.10 -7.45 -8.66
N ILE A 618 3.07 -6.99 -7.86
CA ILE A 618 2.84 -6.52 -6.50
C ILE A 618 2.95 -5.00 -6.48
N ALA A 619 2.04 -4.33 -5.78
CA ALA A 619 2.19 -2.93 -5.40
C ALA A 619 2.05 -2.80 -3.88
N VAL A 620 3.01 -2.12 -3.26
CA VAL A 620 2.97 -1.82 -1.82
C VAL A 620 2.53 -0.36 -1.66
N VAL A 621 1.33 -0.15 -1.15
CA VAL A 621 0.68 1.18 -1.10
C VAL A 621 -0.08 1.36 0.22
N PRO A 622 -0.33 2.60 0.69
CA PRO A 622 -1.14 2.81 1.89
C PRO A 622 -2.61 2.44 1.67
N ASP A 623 -3.31 1.97 2.70
CA ASP A 623 -4.71 1.49 2.65
C ASP A 623 -5.67 2.45 1.94
N TYR A 624 -5.61 3.74 2.27
CA TYR A 624 -6.47 4.77 1.69
C TYR A 624 -6.28 4.96 0.17
N SER A 625 -5.27 4.31 -0.42
CA SER A 625 -4.92 4.43 -1.83
C SER A 625 -5.11 3.16 -2.64
N PHE A 626 -5.64 2.10 -2.03
CA PHE A 626 -5.87 0.82 -2.71
C PHE A 626 -6.80 1.00 -3.90
N SER A 627 -7.94 1.70 -3.72
CA SER A 627 -8.91 1.97 -4.79
C SER A 627 -8.30 2.74 -5.96
N ASP A 628 -7.54 3.80 -5.67
CA ASP A 628 -6.87 4.60 -6.69
C ASP A 628 -5.81 3.80 -7.45
N THR A 629 -5.07 2.93 -6.76
CA THR A 629 -4.00 2.12 -7.35
C THR A 629 -4.56 1.02 -8.24
N LEU A 630 -5.64 0.33 -7.82
CA LEU A 630 -6.35 -0.64 -8.65
C LEU A 630 -6.83 0.01 -9.95
N LEU A 631 -7.45 1.19 -9.85
CA LEU A 631 -8.03 1.88 -11.01
C LEU A 631 -6.99 2.57 -11.89
N SER A 632 -5.90 3.09 -11.32
CA SER A 632 -4.80 3.60 -12.13
C SER A 632 -4.18 2.48 -12.94
N ARG A 633 -3.99 1.29 -12.35
CA ARG A 633 -3.47 0.12 -13.06
C ARG A 633 -4.43 -0.43 -14.10
N ALA A 634 -5.73 -0.47 -13.79
CA ALA A 634 -6.76 -0.82 -14.79
C ALA A 634 -6.70 0.12 -16.00
N ARG A 635 -6.47 1.42 -15.77
CA ARG A 635 -6.30 2.41 -16.84
C ARG A 635 -5.01 2.21 -17.64
N ASP A 636 -3.88 1.98 -16.96
CA ASP A 636 -2.56 1.80 -17.59
C ASP A 636 -2.56 0.58 -18.52
N LEU A 637 -3.20 -0.51 -18.08
CA LEU A 637 -3.33 -1.76 -18.82
C LEU A 637 -4.49 -1.75 -19.82
N ALA A 638 -5.29 -0.67 -19.85
CA ALA A 638 -6.55 -0.58 -20.59
C ALA A 638 -7.41 -1.85 -20.38
N SER A 639 -7.63 -2.20 -19.11
CA SER A 639 -8.43 -3.34 -18.70
C SER A 639 -9.91 -3.07 -18.94
N ASP A 640 -10.59 -4.02 -19.56
CA ASP A 640 -12.02 -3.95 -19.83
C ASP A 640 -12.83 -4.27 -18.56
N LEU A 641 -12.31 -5.18 -17.73
CA LEU A 641 -12.95 -5.67 -16.51
C LEU A 641 -11.96 -5.75 -15.34
N VAL A 642 -12.36 -5.24 -14.17
CA VAL A 642 -11.64 -5.39 -12.90
C VAL A 642 -12.40 -6.37 -12.00
N LEU A 643 -11.75 -7.46 -11.61
CA LEU A 643 -12.28 -8.48 -10.71
C LEU A 643 -11.71 -8.33 -9.30
N ILE A 644 -12.58 -8.26 -8.30
CA ILE A 644 -12.23 -8.07 -6.88
C ILE A 644 -12.85 -9.21 -6.08
N PRO A 645 -12.06 -10.10 -5.46
CA PRO A 645 -12.61 -11.10 -4.55
C PRO A 645 -12.97 -10.45 -3.22
N TRP A 646 -14.13 -10.78 -2.67
CA TRP A 646 -14.53 -10.36 -1.34
C TRP A 646 -13.67 -11.04 -0.28
N SER A 647 -13.26 -10.28 0.74
CA SER A 647 -12.41 -10.81 1.80
C SER A 647 -13.16 -11.79 2.70
N GLU A 648 -12.56 -12.94 2.98
CA GLU A 648 -13.09 -13.91 3.96
C GLU A 648 -12.92 -13.43 5.41
N THR A 649 -11.96 -12.55 5.67
CA THR A 649 -11.74 -11.91 6.99
C THR A 649 -12.51 -10.60 7.14
N GLY A 650 -13.01 -10.03 6.03
CA GLY A 650 -13.60 -8.70 5.96
C GLY A 650 -12.60 -7.54 6.12
N THR A 651 -11.32 -7.84 6.36
CA THR A 651 -10.25 -6.85 6.53
C THR A 651 -9.46 -6.65 5.23
N LEU A 652 -8.72 -5.53 5.15
CA LEU A 652 -7.74 -5.33 4.06
C LEU A 652 -6.51 -6.23 4.24
N SER A 653 -6.20 -6.65 5.47
CA SER A 653 -5.13 -7.59 5.77
C SER A 653 -5.48 -9.02 5.37
N GLU A 654 -4.59 -9.68 4.64
CA GLU A 654 -4.74 -11.11 4.29
C GLU A 654 -4.42 -12.06 5.47
N TYR A 655 -3.77 -11.55 6.52
CA TYR A 655 -3.47 -12.32 7.73
C TYR A 655 -4.52 -12.04 8.81
N PRO A 656 -5.09 -13.07 9.44
CA PRO A 656 -5.93 -12.89 10.61
C PRO A 656 -5.06 -12.33 11.75
N SER A 657 -5.48 -11.20 12.33
CA SER A 657 -4.90 -10.64 13.54
C SER A 657 -5.07 -11.66 14.67
N LEU A 658 -3.95 -12.21 15.18
CA LEU A 658 -3.94 -13.14 16.33
C LEU A 658 -4.63 -12.58 17.60
N PHE A 659 -4.86 -11.27 17.64
CA PHE A 659 -5.43 -10.54 18.77
C PHE A 659 -6.88 -10.06 18.56
N ASP A 660 -7.49 -10.27 17.37
CA ASP A 660 -8.93 -9.99 17.23
C ASP A 660 -9.74 -11.13 17.83
N ALA A 661 -10.39 -10.82 18.94
CA ALA A 661 -11.32 -11.71 19.61
C ALA A 661 -12.60 -11.84 18.76
N LYS A 662 -12.60 -12.87 17.90
CA LYS A 662 -13.64 -13.34 16.97
C LYS A 662 -13.55 -12.72 15.57
N PRO A 663 -13.51 -13.55 14.50
CA PRO A 663 -13.77 -13.03 13.16
C PRO A 663 -15.19 -12.47 13.16
N GLY A 664 -15.30 -11.15 12.99
CA GLY A 664 -16.59 -10.52 12.73
C GLY A 664 -17.21 -11.07 11.45
N ASP A 665 -18.52 -10.85 11.25
CA ASP A 665 -19.16 -11.23 10.00
C ASP A 665 -18.42 -10.58 8.81
N PRO A 666 -17.86 -11.34 7.86
CA PRO A 666 -17.00 -10.82 6.79
C PRO A 666 -17.70 -9.83 5.86
N LEU A 667 -19.04 -9.87 5.80
CA LEU A 667 -19.84 -8.90 5.08
C LEU A 667 -20.08 -7.62 5.89
N ALA A 668 -20.12 -7.70 7.22
CA ALA A 668 -20.39 -6.56 8.10
C ALA A 668 -19.14 -5.71 8.41
N ASN A 669 -17.96 -6.13 7.96
CA ASN A 669 -16.72 -5.40 8.20
C ASN A 669 -16.64 -4.14 7.30
N LYS A 670 -16.35 -2.99 7.92
CA LYS A 670 -16.39 -1.67 7.27
C LYS A 670 -15.24 -1.40 6.31
N GLN A 671 -14.08 -2.00 6.53
CA GLN A 671 -12.88 -1.66 5.76
C GLN A 671 -12.99 -2.12 4.30
N PHE A 672 -13.34 -3.39 4.09
CA PHE A 672 -13.41 -3.94 2.74
C PHE A 672 -14.65 -3.48 1.95
N SER A 673 -15.78 -3.32 2.62
CA SER A 673 -17.01 -2.78 2.01
C SER A 673 -16.81 -1.34 1.51
N THR A 674 -16.05 -0.52 2.24
CA THR A 674 -15.66 0.84 1.80
C THR A 674 -14.78 0.79 0.54
N LEU A 675 -13.79 -0.11 0.50
CA LEU A 675 -12.94 -0.31 -0.69
C LEU A 675 -13.79 -0.69 -1.91
N ALA A 676 -14.66 -1.70 -1.78
CA ALA A 676 -15.52 -2.15 -2.88
C ALA A 676 -16.43 -1.02 -3.38
N ALA A 677 -17.07 -0.28 -2.46
CA ALA A 677 -17.91 0.87 -2.81
C ALA A 677 -17.14 1.99 -3.53
N GLU A 678 -15.92 2.32 -3.07
CA GLU A 678 -15.07 3.31 -3.73
C GLU A 678 -14.67 2.90 -5.13
N VAL A 679 -14.32 1.62 -5.34
CA VAL A 679 -13.93 1.12 -6.65
C VAL A 679 -15.11 1.19 -7.62
N PHE A 680 -16.28 0.69 -7.22
CA PHE A 680 -17.50 0.77 -8.03
C PHE A 680 -17.90 2.20 -8.41
N GLU A 681 -17.75 3.18 -7.50
CA GLU A 681 -18.03 4.59 -7.80
C GLU A 681 -17.00 5.19 -8.77
N LYS A 682 -15.71 5.02 -8.50
CA LYS A 682 -14.62 5.63 -9.29
C LYS A 682 -14.43 4.94 -10.65
N ALA A 683 -14.82 3.68 -10.80
CA ALA A 683 -14.66 2.91 -12.04
C ALA A 683 -15.72 3.19 -13.12
N LYS A 684 -16.84 3.86 -12.77
CA LYS A 684 -17.99 4.09 -13.66
C LYS A 684 -17.60 4.56 -15.06
N THR A 685 -16.63 5.46 -15.18
CA THR A 685 -16.21 6.05 -16.46
C THR A 685 -14.99 5.37 -17.07
N LEU A 686 -14.43 4.34 -16.42
CA LEU A 686 -13.16 3.73 -16.77
C LEU A 686 -13.32 2.34 -17.38
N CYS A 687 -13.90 1.41 -16.63
CA CYS A 687 -13.95 -0.01 -16.95
C CYS A 687 -15.12 -0.69 -16.21
N HIS A 688 -15.48 -1.90 -16.64
CA HIS A 688 -16.43 -2.73 -15.93
C HIS A 688 -15.82 -3.25 -14.61
N VAL A 689 -16.63 -3.48 -13.59
CA VAL A 689 -16.18 -4.01 -12.30
C VAL A 689 -17.01 -5.21 -11.90
N GLY A 690 -16.36 -6.28 -11.44
CA GLY A 690 -17.00 -7.46 -10.87
C GLY A 690 -16.46 -7.74 -9.47
N VAL A 691 -17.35 -7.88 -8.49
CA VAL A 691 -17.00 -8.32 -7.13
C VAL A 691 -17.45 -9.76 -6.94
N VAL A 692 -16.51 -10.64 -6.63
CA VAL A 692 -16.72 -12.08 -6.46
C VAL A 692 -16.87 -12.39 -4.97
N ILE A 693 -17.98 -12.99 -4.56
CA ILE A 693 -18.23 -13.45 -3.20
C ILE A 693 -18.33 -14.98 -3.26
N ASP A 694 -17.42 -15.66 -2.55
CA ASP A 694 -17.42 -17.11 -2.55
C ASP A 694 -18.51 -17.71 -1.66
N LYS A 695 -18.89 -18.95 -1.95
CA LYS A 695 -19.87 -19.72 -1.16
C LYS A 695 -19.43 -19.89 0.30
N THR A 696 -18.13 -19.90 0.58
CA THR A 696 -17.59 -19.98 1.95
C THR A 696 -18.04 -18.80 2.81
N VAL A 697 -18.00 -17.59 2.26
CA VAL A 697 -18.41 -16.32 2.91
C VAL A 697 -19.93 -16.24 3.08
N LEU A 698 -20.69 -16.81 2.14
CA LEU A 698 -22.16 -16.80 2.17
C LEU A 698 -22.74 -17.84 3.14
N CYS A 699 -22.08 -19.01 3.28
CA CYS A 699 -22.55 -20.14 4.08
C CYS A 699 -22.05 -20.15 5.54
N THR A 700 -21.36 -19.12 6.04
CA THR A 700 -20.97 -19.03 7.45
C THR A 700 -22.21 -18.92 8.35
N SER A 701 -22.75 -20.05 8.80
CA SER A 701 -23.85 -20.11 9.77
C SER A 701 -23.35 -19.78 11.18
N GLY A 702 -23.84 -18.68 11.74
CA GLY A 702 -24.92 -18.77 12.73
C GLY A 702 -24.70 -19.54 14.04
N ASN A 703 -23.48 -19.92 14.45
CA ASN A 703 -23.25 -20.38 15.83
C ASN A 703 -23.10 -19.22 16.84
N SER A 704 -23.85 -18.14 16.61
CA SER A 704 -24.17 -17.12 17.62
C SER A 704 -25.52 -17.44 18.29
N GLY A 705 -25.73 -18.72 18.61
CA GLY A 705 -26.79 -19.15 19.51
C GLY A 705 -26.32 -18.97 20.95
N VAL A 706 -27.08 -18.17 21.69
CA VAL A 706 -27.03 -17.98 23.15
C VAL A 706 -26.60 -19.24 23.89
N TYR A 707 -25.41 -19.22 24.50
CA TYR A 707 -25.09 -20.13 25.61
C TYR A 707 -25.94 -19.71 26.82
N SER A 708 -27.14 -20.28 26.93
CA SER A 708 -27.91 -20.29 28.17
C SER A 708 -27.42 -21.48 29.01
N PRO A 709 -26.89 -21.28 30.23
CA PRO A 709 -26.22 -22.34 30.98
C PRO A 709 -27.21 -23.16 31.82
N ASN A 710 -28.30 -23.64 31.22
CA ASN A 710 -29.21 -24.60 31.88
C ASN A 710 -30.25 -25.17 30.90
N ALA A 711 -29.94 -26.30 30.25
CA ALA A 711 -30.96 -27.23 29.78
C ALA A 711 -30.31 -28.62 29.61
N LYS A 712 -30.86 -29.59 30.33
CA LYS A 712 -30.47 -31.00 30.31
C LYS A 712 -30.67 -31.57 28.90
N ALA A 713 -29.67 -32.34 28.44
CA ALA A 713 -29.72 -33.07 27.19
C ALA A 713 -30.67 -34.28 27.31
N GLU A 714 -31.74 -34.27 26.51
CA GLU A 714 -32.47 -35.48 26.10
C GLU A 714 -32.49 -35.54 24.57
N SER A 715 -31.85 -36.60 24.05
CA SER A 715 -32.10 -37.34 22.80
C SER A 715 -32.68 -36.67 21.55
N ALA A 716 -32.01 -36.85 20.40
CA ALA A 716 -32.46 -37.79 19.36
C ALA A 716 -31.50 -37.76 18.15
N VAL A 717 -30.64 -38.78 18.05
CA VAL A 717 -29.84 -39.09 16.86
C VAL A 717 -30.68 -40.01 15.98
N THR A 718 -31.00 -39.58 14.75
CA THR A 718 -31.58 -40.46 13.73
C THR A 718 -30.44 -41.00 12.86
N GLU A 719 -30.16 -42.29 13.04
CA GLU A 719 -29.16 -43.06 12.30
C GLU A 719 -29.48 -43.13 10.79
N ARG A 720 -28.44 -43.03 9.95
CA ARG A 720 -28.44 -43.58 8.59
C ARG A 720 -27.41 -44.71 8.50
N PRO A 721 -27.72 -45.82 7.78
CA PRO A 721 -27.02 -47.09 7.94
C PRO A 721 -25.69 -47.13 7.17
N THR A 722 -24.71 -47.79 7.78
CA THR A 722 -23.36 -48.02 7.26
C THR A 722 -23.36 -49.09 6.15
N ARG A 723 -22.82 -48.76 4.97
CA ARG A 723 -22.42 -49.76 3.97
C ARG A 723 -21.10 -50.39 4.40
N GLN A 724 -21.12 -51.72 4.54
CA GLN A 724 -19.94 -52.56 4.79
C GLN A 724 -18.92 -52.42 3.66
N LEU A 725 -17.67 -52.13 4.01
CA LEU A 725 -16.51 -52.18 3.10
C LEU A 725 -15.69 -53.44 3.39
N SER A 726 -15.52 -54.29 2.38
CA SER A 726 -14.58 -55.41 2.39
C SER A 726 -13.15 -54.90 2.31
N ARG A 727 -12.30 -55.35 3.24
CA ARG A 727 -10.86 -55.07 3.29
C ARG A 727 -10.13 -55.72 2.11
N THR A 728 -9.31 -54.94 1.41
CA THR A 728 -8.09 -55.42 0.75
C THR A 728 -6.89 -54.77 1.43
N LEU A 729 -5.96 -55.63 1.86
CA LEU A 729 -4.78 -55.34 2.66
C LEU A 729 -3.56 -55.14 1.75
N THR A 730 -2.92 -53.98 1.82
CA THR A 730 -1.48 -53.73 1.77
C THR A 730 -1.28 -52.32 2.35
N GLY A 731 -0.33 -51.96 3.20
CA GLY A 731 0.78 -52.62 3.84
C GLY A 731 1.55 -51.49 4.53
N ILE A 732 1.41 -51.38 5.85
CA ILE A 732 2.36 -50.82 6.83
C ILE A 732 2.95 -49.42 6.57
N SER A 733 2.46 -48.43 7.33
CA SER A 733 3.34 -47.64 8.21
C SER A 733 2.55 -47.19 9.46
N LEU A 734 3.01 -47.65 10.62
CA LEU A 734 2.55 -47.26 11.95
C LEU A 734 3.36 -46.05 12.42
N GLY A 735 2.68 -44.99 12.85
CA GLY A 735 3.33 -43.88 13.55
C GLY A 735 2.43 -42.69 13.86
N GLY A 736 1.63 -42.81 14.94
CA GLY A 736 1.23 -41.67 15.77
C GLY A 736 -0.01 -40.88 15.34
N GLY A 737 -1.13 -41.11 16.02
CA GLY A 737 -2.38 -40.38 15.82
C GLY A 737 -2.28 -38.89 16.14
N HIS A 738 -2.59 -38.06 15.15
CA HIS A 738 -3.38 -36.84 15.24
C HIS A 738 -3.41 -36.20 13.85
N MET A 739 -4.53 -36.35 13.13
CA MET A 739 -4.91 -35.45 12.02
C MET A 739 -6.28 -35.85 11.47
N ASN A 740 -7.36 -35.40 12.12
CA ASN A 740 -8.64 -35.18 11.43
C ASN A 740 -8.61 -33.79 10.77
N SER A 741 -7.53 -33.49 10.04
CA SER A 741 -7.30 -32.21 9.34
C SER A 741 -6.74 -32.45 7.94
N THR A 742 -7.16 -33.53 7.29
CA THR A 742 -6.92 -33.71 5.86
C THR A 742 -7.94 -32.87 5.11
N VAL A 743 -7.54 -31.68 4.66
CA VAL A 743 -8.29 -30.91 3.68
C VAL A 743 -8.23 -31.66 2.36
N HIS A 744 -9.36 -32.25 1.96
CA HIS A 744 -9.48 -32.89 0.66
C HIS A 744 -9.68 -31.83 -0.41
N PHE A 745 -8.64 -31.56 -1.19
CA PHE A 745 -8.77 -30.79 -2.41
C PHE A 745 -9.48 -31.68 -3.45
N LYS A 746 -10.78 -31.43 -3.68
CA LYS A 746 -11.40 -31.91 -4.93
C LYS A 746 -10.78 -31.08 -6.04
N LEU A 747 -9.89 -31.69 -6.83
CA LEU A 747 -9.61 -31.18 -8.17
C LEU A 747 -10.98 -31.07 -8.86
N SER A 748 -11.36 -29.88 -9.34
CA SER A 748 -12.54 -29.73 -10.18
C SER A 748 -12.27 -30.41 -11.52
N GLY A 749 -12.32 -31.73 -11.52
CA GLY A 749 -12.23 -32.53 -12.73
C GLY A 749 -13.59 -32.48 -13.40
N LYS A 750 -13.65 -31.91 -14.61
CA LYS A 750 -14.73 -32.09 -15.61
C LYS A 750 -16.16 -32.05 -15.05
N GLY A 751 -16.43 -31.28 -14.00
CA GLY A 751 -17.77 -31.05 -13.48
C GLY A 751 -18.37 -29.87 -14.23
N ARG A 752 -19.56 -30.03 -14.81
CA ARG A 752 -20.27 -28.90 -15.43
C ARG A 752 -20.50 -27.81 -14.39
N CYS A 753 -20.37 -26.54 -14.77
CA CYS A 753 -20.70 -25.38 -13.95
C CYS A 753 -22.05 -24.83 -14.40
N ARG A 754 -22.96 -24.60 -13.45
CA ARG A 754 -24.28 -24.04 -13.72
C ARG A 754 -24.26 -22.54 -13.45
N LEU A 755 -24.48 -21.76 -14.49
CA LEU A 755 -24.46 -20.30 -14.45
C LEU A 755 -25.88 -19.74 -14.49
N PHE A 756 -26.20 -18.82 -13.58
CA PHE A 756 -27.44 -18.05 -13.63
C PHE A 756 -27.14 -16.58 -13.85
N ALA A 757 -27.77 -15.98 -14.86
CA ALA A 757 -27.76 -14.54 -15.09
C ALA A 757 -29.18 -14.01 -14.98
N LEU A 758 -29.37 -12.98 -14.16
CA LEU A 758 -30.67 -12.30 -14.03
C LEU A 758 -30.68 -11.09 -14.94
N TYR A 759 -31.73 -10.96 -15.75
CA TYR A 759 -32.06 -9.73 -16.46
C TYR A 759 -33.36 -9.15 -15.91
N HIS A 760 -33.28 -7.99 -15.29
CA HIS A 760 -34.42 -7.18 -14.89
C HIS A 760 -34.50 -5.97 -15.84
N SER A 761 -35.68 -5.68 -16.37
CA SER A 761 -35.88 -4.71 -17.47
C SER A 761 -35.22 -3.35 -17.20
N GLY A 762 -34.46 -2.84 -18.16
CA GLY A 762 -34.06 -1.42 -18.23
C GLY A 762 -32.74 -0.97 -17.59
N HIS A 763 -31.83 -1.86 -17.15
CA HIS A 763 -30.55 -1.44 -16.56
C HIS A 763 -29.31 -2.01 -17.28
N GLU A 764 -28.32 -1.16 -17.56
CA GLU A 764 -27.06 -1.53 -18.26
C GLU A 764 -26.24 -2.60 -17.52
N ASP A 765 -26.23 -2.57 -16.19
CA ASP A 765 -25.53 -3.55 -15.36
C ASP A 765 -26.05 -4.99 -15.58
N ASP A 766 -27.38 -5.14 -15.74
CA ASP A 766 -28.03 -6.44 -15.94
C ASP A 766 -27.77 -6.94 -17.38
N LEU A 767 -27.75 -6.02 -18.35
CA LEU A 767 -27.35 -6.33 -19.73
C LEU A 767 -25.87 -6.77 -19.79
N PHE A 768 -25.00 -6.10 -19.06
CA PHE A 768 -23.59 -6.48 -18.95
C PHE A 768 -23.42 -7.85 -18.28
N ALA A 769 -24.19 -8.14 -17.23
CA ALA A 769 -24.22 -9.46 -16.58
C ALA A 769 -24.55 -10.57 -17.58
N VAL A 770 -25.56 -10.35 -18.43
CA VAL A 770 -25.94 -11.29 -19.51
C VAL A 770 -24.84 -11.43 -20.55
N ARG A 771 -24.24 -10.32 -21.02
CA ARG A 771 -23.12 -10.36 -21.99
C ARG A 771 -21.92 -11.13 -21.44
N LEU A 772 -21.57 -10.91 -20.17
CA LEU A 772 -20.50 -11.63 -19.49
C LEU A 772 -20.83 -13.13 -19.36
N ALA A 773 -22.08 -13.45 -19.03
CA ALA A 773 -22.54 -14.83 -18.94
C ALA A 773 -22.47 -15.56 -20.28
N LEU A 774 -22.87 -14.90 -21.38
CA LEU A 774 -22.73 -15.43 -22.73
C LEU A 774 -21.25 -15.63 -23.13
N GLN A 775 -20.34 -14.80 -22.63
CA GLN A 775 -18.89 -15.02 -22.81
C GLN A 775 -18.42 -16.30 -22.10
N PHE A 776 -18.91 -16.59 -20.89
CA PHE A 776 -18.57 -17.81 -20.16
C PHE A 776 -19.07 -19.10 -20.81
N VAL A 777 -20.22 -19.08 -21.49
CA VAL A 777 -20.76 -20.26 -22.22
C VAL A 777 -19.88 -20.71 -23.37
N LYS A 778 -18.96 -19.85 -23.84
CA LYS A 778 -17.95 -20.27 -24.83
C LYS A 778 -17.03 -21.36 -24.28
N ASN A 779 -16.96 -21.53 -22.96
CA ASN A 779 -16.34 -22.69 -22.33
C ASN A 779 -17.34 -23.86 -22.27
N GLU A 780 -16.95 -25.02 -22.79
CA GLU A 780 -17.82 -26.21 -22.91
C GLU A 780 -18.34 -26.77 -21.57
N ILE A 781 -17.71 -26.37 -20.47
CA ILE A 781 -18.03 -26.83 -19.12
C ILE A 781 -19.24 -26.07 -18.55
N VAL A 782 -19.67 -24.96 -19.16
CA VAL A 782 -20.66 -24.03 -18.60
C VAL A 782 -22.05 -24.22 -19.21
N ASP A 783 -23.05 -24.48 -18.37
CA ASP A 783 -24.48 -24.48 -18.71
C ASP A 783 -25.13 -23.18 -18.20
N LEU A 784 -25.75 -22.38 -19.07
CA LEU A 784 -26.32 -21.06 -18.73
C LEU A 784 -27.84 -21.06 -18.68
N LYS A 785 -28.38 -20.54 -17.57
CA LYS A 785 -29.79 -20.18 -17.37
C LYS A 785 -29.94 -18.67 -17.25
N ILE A 786 -30.60 -18.05 -18.22
CA ILE A 786 -30.94 -16.62 -18.18
C ILE A 786 -32.36 -16.51 -17.62
N LEU A 787 -32.50 -15.84 -16.48
CA LEU A 787 -33.80 -15.53 -15.86
C LEU A 787 -34.25 -14.15 -16.33
N TYR A 788 -35.32 -14.10 -17.10
CA TYR A 788 -35.94 -12.86 -17.58
C TYR A 788 -37.17 -12.56 -16.74
N VAL A 789 -37.12 -11.49 -15.94
CA VAL A 789 -38.25 -11.06 -15.10
C VAL A 789 -39.08 -10.05 -15.86
N ARG A 790 -40.33 -10.40 -16.17
CA ARG A 790 -41.27 -9.54 -16.89
C ARG A 790 -41.92 -8.54 -15.92
N ASN A 791 -42.03 -7.28 -16.30
CA ASN A 791 -42.70 -6.28 -15.48
C ASN A 791 -44.21 -6.35 -15.76
N SER A 792 -45.02 -6.73 -14.78
CA SER A 792 -46.47 -7.00 -14.95
C SER A 792 -47.32 -5.75 -15.24
N GLU A 793 -46.75 -4.54 -15.21
CA GLU A 793 -47.45 -3.31 -15.58
C GLU A 793 -47.54 -3.07 -17.10
N SER A 794 -46.76 -3.78 -17.93
CA SER A 794 -46.70 -3.49 -19.38
C SER A 794 -47.71 -4.26 -20.25
N ASP A 795 -48.32 -5.34 -19.76
CA ASP A 795 -49.15 -6.24 -20.56
C ASP A 795 -50.51 -6.57 -19.90
N MET A 796 -51.28 -5.56 -19.46
CA MET A 796 -52.73 -5.77 -19.37
C MET A 796 -53.29 -5.84 -20.80
N GLU A 797 -53.40 -7.05 -21.35
CA GLU A 797 -54.26 -7.32 -22.49
C GLU A 797 -55.70 -6.92 -22.10
N MET A 798 -56.11 -5.73 -22.52
CA MET A 798 -57.53 -5.40 -22.57
C MET A 798 -58.05 -5.84 -23.94
N ASP A 799 -58.99 -6.78 -23.94
CA ASP A 799 -59.85 -7.08 -25.10
C ASP A 799 -60.51 -5.78 -25.55
N VAL A 800 -60.06 -5.22 -26.68
CA VAL A 800 -60.66 -4.06 -27.32
C VAL A 800 -60.88 -4.38 -28.78
N ASP A 801 -62.16 -4.53 -29.16
CA ASP A 801 -62.68 -4.86 -30.51
C ASP A 801 -62.48 -3.74 -31.57
N ASP A 802 -61.45 -2.91 -31.45
CA ASP A 802 -61.30 -1.67 -32.26
C ASP A 802 -59.87 -1.53 -32.83
N GLU A 803 -59.71 -1.75 -34.14
CA GLU A 803 -58.42 -1.78 -34.86
C GLU A 803 -57.61 -0.46 -34.76
N ASP A 804 -58.28 0.69 -34.67
CA ASP A 804 -57.61 2.00 -34.54
C ASP A 804 -56.96 2.23 -33.16
N LYS A 805 -57.49 1.59 -32.11
CA LYS A 805 -56.90 1.64 -30.75
C LYS A 805 -55.74 0.67 -30.59
N LYS A 806 -55.71 -0.40 -31.37
CA LYS A 806 -54.62 -1.37 -31.42
C LYS A 806 -53.32 -0.73 -31.94
N HIS A 807 -53.41 0.13 -32.95
CA HIS A 807 -52.26 0.89 -33.46
C HIS A 807 -51.73 1.94 -32.47
N GLN A 808 -52.60 2.62 -31.72
CA GLN A 808 -52.17 3.54 -30.65
C GLN A 808 -51.61 2.79 -29.43
N ALA A 809 -52.13 1.62 -29.10
CA ALA A 809 -51.61 0.76 -28.04
C ALA A 809 -50.23 0.16 -28.40
N LEU A 810 -50.03 -0.29 -29.64
CA LEU A 810 -48.72 -0.75 -30.15
C LEU A 810 -47.66 0.36 -30.08
N HIS A 811 -48.04 1.59 -30.42
CA HIS A 811 -47.14 2.76 -30.28
C HIS A 811 -46.82 3.08 -28.82
N LYS A 812 -47.75 2.83 -27.89
CA LYS A 812 -47.57 3.07 -26.45
C LYS A 812 -46.75 1.97 -25.77
N VAL A 813 -46.90 0.72 -26.18
CA VAL A 813 -46.08 -0.43 -25.73
C VAL A 813 -44.64 -0.33 -26.26
N GLN A 814 -44.44 0.13 -27.50
CA GLN A 814 -43.10 0.46 -28.01
C GLN A 814 -42.46 1.66 -27.29
N SER A 815 -43.24 2.57 -26.71
CA SER A 815 -42.70 3.74 -25.98
C SER A 815 -42.16 3.45 -24.57
N LEU A 816 -42.41 2.24 -24.03
CA LEU A 816 -41.99 1.83 -22.68
C LEU A 816 -40.71 0.97 -22.65
N LYS A 817 -40.24 0.45 -23.80
CA LYS A 817 -38.99 -0.32 -23.88
C LYS A 817 -37.78 0.60 -23.87
N THR A 818 -36.86 0.39 -22.95
CA THR A 818 -35.58 1.09 -22.91
C THR A 818 -34.66 0.61 -24.04
N PRO A 819 -33.68 1.42 -24.49
CA PRO A 819 -32.71 0.97 -25.51
C PRO A 819 -31.97 -0.32 -25.09
N THR A 820 -31.76 -0.54 -23.80
CA THR A 820 -31.18 -1.78 -23.25
C THR A 820 -32.09 -2.99 -23.41
N ASP A 821 -33.41 -2.83 -23.39
CA ASP A 821 -34.37 -3.91 -23.63
C ASP A 821 -34.37 -4.32 -25.11
N TYR A 822 -34.23 -3.36 -26.02
CA TYR A 822 -34.04 -3.64 -27.45
C TYR A 822 -32.72 -4.39 -27.72
N GLU A 823 -31.62 -3.99 -27.08
CA GLU A 823 -30.35 -4.71 -27.19
C GLU A 823 -30.45 -6.13 -26.62
N PHE A 824 -31.18 -6.34 -25.53
CA PHE A 824 -31.43 -7.66 -24.98
C PHE A 824 -32.30 -8.53 -25.90
N ASP A 825 -33.36 -7.96 -26.50
CA ASP A 825 -34.21 -8.65 -27.47
C ASP A 825 -33.41 -9.09 -28.71
N ILE A 826 -32.49 -8.23 -29.18
CA ILE A 826 -31.54 -8.57 -30.26
C ILE A 826 -30.65 -9.73 -29.82
N LEU A 827 -30.03 -9.65 -28.63
CA LEU A 827 -29.19 -10.73 -28.10
C LEU A 827 -29.97 -12.04 -27.99
N ARG A 828 -31.20 -11.99 -27.47
CA ARG A 828 -32.11 -13.14 -27.35
C ARG A 828 -32.41 -13.77 -28.72
N SER A 829 -32.65 -12.96 -29.74
CA SER A 829 -32.94 -13.44 -31.10
C SER A 829 -31.74 -14.11 -31.78
N THR A 830 -30.51 -13.78 -31.35
CA THR A 830 -29.25 -14.37 -31.88
C THR A 830 -28.76 -15.62 -31.15
N ILE A 831 -29.34 -15.97 -29.99
CA ILE A 831 -28.99 -17.20 -29.25
C ILE A 831 -29.22 -18.49 -30.07
N PRO A 832 -30.35 -18.65 -30.81
CA PRO A 832 -30.63 -19.89 -31.54
C PRO A 832 -29.67 -20.19 -32.69
N THR A 833 -28.99 -19.18 -33.25
CA THR A 833 -28.08 -19.29 -34.40
C THR A 833 -26.65 -19.66 -34.02
N CYS A 834 -26.33 -19.78 -32.73
CA CYS A 834 -24.99 -20.09 -32.24
C CYS A 834 -24.83 -21.60 -32.01
N GLU A 835 -23.67 -22.19 -32.34
CA GLU A 835 -23.36 -23.63 -32.12
C GLU A 835 -23.56 -24.10 -30.65
N SER A 836 -23.60 -23.17 -29.69
CA SER A 836 -23.82 -23.43 -28.26
C SER A 836 -25.29 -23.41 -27.81
N SER A 837 -26.25 -23.34 -28.74
CA SER A 837 -27.70 -23.21 -28.47
C SER A 837 -28.28 -24.26 -27.51
N ALA A 838 -27.76 -25.50 -27.51
CA ALA A 838 -28.21 -26.56 -26.62
C ALA A 838 -27.89 -26.35 -25.12
N ARG A 839 -26.99 -25.42 -24.77
CA ARG A 839 -26.52 -25.14 -23.39
C ARG A 839 -27.08 -23.85 -22.79
N ILE A 840 -27.82 -23.06 -23.56
CA ILE A 840 -28.40 -21.79 -23.13
C ILE A 840 -29.91 -21.97 -23.00
N THR A 841 -30.43 -21.72 -21.80
CA THR A 841 -31.89 -21.74 -21.57
C THR A 841 -32.34 -20.40 -21.02
N VAL A 842 -33.34 -19.81 -21.66
CA VAL A 842 -33.97 -18.56 -21.23
C VAL A 842 -35.30 -18.91 -20.57
N LEU A 843 -35.45 -18.54 -19.30
CA LEU A 843 -36.65 -18.79 -18.50
C LEU A 843 -37.34 -17.46 -18.22
N GLU A 844 -38.58 -17.32 -18.67
CA GLU A 844 -39.43 -16.18 -18.34
C GLU A 844 -40.11 -16.42 -16.99
N VAL A 845 -40.07 -15.44 -16.08
CA VAL A 845 -40.62 -15.57 -14.72
C VAL A 845 -41.47 -14.35 -14.36
N ASP A 846 -42.67 -14.61 -13.85
CA ASP A 846 -43.68 -13.59 -13.47
C ASP A 846 -43.69 -13.25 -11.96
N VAL A 847 -42.75 -13.82 -11.18
CA VAL A 847 -42.66 -13.68 -9.71
C VAL A 847 -41.61 -12.63 -9.33
N SER A 848 -41.66 -12.12 -8.09
CA SER A 848 -40.64 -11.22 -7.53
C SER A 848 -39.23 -11.79 -7.78
N GLY A 849 -38.34 -10.95 -8.34
CA GLY A 849 -37.04 -11.40 -8.87
C GLY A 849 -36.15 -12.15 -7.86
N VAL A 850 -36.30 -11.89 -6.56
CA VAL A 850 -35.57 -12.62 -5.50
C VAL A 850 -36.13 -14.02 -5.28
N GLU A 851 -37.46 -14.19 -5.20
CA GLU A 851 -38.09 -15.49 -4.96
C GLU A 851 -37.93 -16.43 -6.15
N ALA A 852 -38.05 -15.90 -7.37
CA ALA A 852 -37.77 -16.63 -8.61
C ALA A 852 -36.36 -17.24 -8.60
N LEU A 853 -35.39 -16.42 -8.19
CA LEU A 853 -33.98 -16.78 -8.19
C LEU A 853 -33.65 -17.80 -7.11
N VAL A 854 -34.18 -17.62 -5.90
CA VAL A 854 -34.04 -18.58 -4.80
C VAL A 854 -34.67 -19.93 -5.15
N THR A 855 -35.82 -19.93 -5.84
CA THR A 855 -36.48 -21.16 -6.30
C THR A 855 -35.63 -21.88 -7.33
N ALA A 856 -35.08 -21.14 -8.31
CA ALA A 856 -34.21 -21.70 -9.35
C ALA A 856 -32.89 -22.25 -8.79
N LEU A 857 -32.35 -21.63 -7.73
CA LEU A 857 -31.14 -22.09 -7.03
C LEU A 857 -31.39 -23.30 -6.11
N SER A 858 -32.63 -23.55 -5.70
CA SER A 858 -33.00 -24.66 -4.81
C SER A 858 -33.10 -26.01 -5.54
N GLU A 859 -32.99 -26.02 -6.88
CA GLU A 859 -32.93 -27.26 -7.66
C GLU A 859 -31.67 -28.08 -7.32
N PRO A 860 -31.79 -29.33 -6.88
CA PRO A 860 -30.64 -30.14 -6.49
C PRO A 860 -29.74 -30.43 -7.69
N SER A 861 -28.49 -29.99 -7.62
CA SER A 861 -27.47 -30.23 -8.64
C SER A 861 -26.13 -30.57 -7.98
N SER A 862 -25.35 -31.44 -8.62
CA SER A 862 -23.97 -31.76 -8.22
C SER A 862 -22.94 -30.78 -8.81
N ALA A 863 -23.38 -29.87 -9.69
CA ALA A 863 -22.57 -28.83 -10.32
C ALA A 863 -22.30 -27.64 -9.40
N GLU A 864 -21.14 -27.00 -9.53
CA GLU A 864 -20.91 -25.71 -8.89
C GLU A 864 -21.82 -24.65 -9.52
N THR A 865 -22.52 -23.89 -8.67
CA THR A 865 -23.48 -22.87 -9.09
C THR A 865 -22.89 -21.48 -8.89
N LEU A 866 -22.84 -20.70 -9.97
CA LEU A 866 -22.44 -19.29 -9.98
C LEU A 866 -23.63 -18.43 -10.36
N LEU A 867 -23.85 -17.36 -9.60
CA LEU A 867 -24.89 -16.38 -9.86
C LEU A 867 -24.27 -15.03 -10.26
N ILE A 868 -24.69 -14.45 -11.39
CA ILE A 868 -24.26 -13.11 -11.84
C ILE A 868 -25.44 -12.14 -11.71
N LEU A 869 -25.22 -11.04 -10.97
CA LEU A 869 -26.21 -9.98 -10.75
C LEU A 869 -25.64 -8.61 -11.10
N GLY A 870 -26.42 -7.75 -11.73
CA GLY A 870 -26.10 -6.33 -11.86
C GLY A 870 -26.33 -5.59 -10.54
N ARG A 871 -25.40 -4.70 -10.19
CA ARG A 871 -25.44 -3.89 -8.96
C ARG A 871 -26.65 -2.94 -8.91
N GLY A 872 -27.05 -2.38 -10.06
CA GLY A 872 -28.13 -1.39 -10.16
C GLY A 872 -29.56 -1.93 -10.17
N SER A 873 -29.75 -3.25 -10.09
CA SER A 873 -31.08 -3.86 -10.06
C SER A 873 -31.85 -3.35 -8.81
N GLN A 874 -33.11 -2.90 -9.00
CA GLN A 874 -33.97 -2.13 -8.07
C GLN A 874 -33.59 -0.66 -7.76
N ARG A 875 -34.03 0.25 -8.63
CA ARG A 875 -34.32 1.66 -8.25
C ARG A 875 -35.80 2.07 -8.40
N ALA A 876 -36.68 1.15 -8.84
CA ALA A 876 -38.09 1.45 -9.13
C ALA A 876 -39.10 1.19 -7.99
N ALA A 877 -38.65 0.87 -6.77
CA ALA A 877 -39.57 0.70 -5.62
C ALA A 877 -39.94 2.02 -4.90
N ALA A 878 -39.45 3.18 -5.38
CA ALA A 878 -39.69 4.49 -4.75
C ALA A 878 -40.82 5.31 -5.42
N ALA A 879 -41.43 4.84 -6.51
CA ALA A 879 -42.49 5.58 -7.22
C ALA A 879 -43.93 5.11 -6.91
N GLY A 880 -44.11 4.09 -6.05
CA GLY A 880 -45.41 3.49 -5.74
C GLY A 880 -46.11 3.96 -4.45
N GLN A 881 -45.56 4.92 -3.69
CA GLN A 881 -46.18 5.44 -2.46
C GLN A 881 -46.95 6.75 -2.68
N ALA A 882 -47.69 6.86 -3.77
CA ALA A 882 -48.56 8.00 -4.06
C ALA A 882 -49.97 7.58 -4.51
N SER A 883 -50.58 6.58 -3.88
CA SER A 883 -52.06 6.47 -3.84
C SER A 883 -52.51 5.57 -2.70
N GLY A 884 -53.13 6.16 -1.68
CA GLY A 884 -53.68 5.44 -0.54
C GLY A 884 -53.98 6.40 0.60
N GLY A 885 -55.11 7.08 0.51
CA GLY A 885 -55.64 7.93 1.56
C GLY A 885 -56.22 7.12 2.73
N ASP A 886 -56.26 7.82 3.86
CA ASP A 886 -57.13 7.67 5.02
C ASP A 886 -56.76 6.74 6.20
N THR A 887 -56.51 7.44 7.31
CA THR A 887 -56.85 7.17 8.72
C THR A 887 -55.98 6.20 9.53
N ILE A 888 -55.21 6.75 10.48
CA ILE A 888 -55.47 6.68 11.95
C ILE A 888 -54.31 7.33 12.74
N GLY A 889 -54.65 8.38 13.51
CA GLY A 889 -54.25 8.55 14.92
C GLY A 889 -52.79 8.78 15.28
N ALA A 890 -52.38 10.06 15.36
CA ALA A 890 -51.27 10.47 16.21
C ALA A 890 -51.69 10.38 17.70
N LEU A 891 -50.99 9.57 18.49
CA LEU A 891 -51.00 9.65 19.96
C LEU A 891 -49.59 9.43 20.51
N SER A 892 -49.15 10.45 21.23
CA SER A 892 -47.95 10.50 22.07
C SER A 892 -47.96 9.40 23.14
N GLY A 893 -46.82 8.77 23.39
CA GLY A 893 -46.62 7.80 24.46
C GLY A 893 -45.15 7.43 24.66
N SER A 894 -44.55 8.00 25.69
CA SER A 894 -43.21 7.69 26.24
C SER A 894 -43.08 6.21 26.63
N GLY A 895 -41.96 5.55 26.26
CA GLY A 895 -41.62 4.22 26.77
C GLY A 895 -40.29 3.67 26.25
N ILE A 896 -39.22 3.88 27.02
CA ILE A 896 -38.02 3.04 27.21
C ILE A 896 -37.63 2.12 26.03
N LEU A 897 -36.63 2.54 25.25
CA LEU A 897 -35.99 1.73 24.21
C LEU A 897 -34.82 0.89 24.77
N SER A 898 -34.99 -0.42 24.69
CA SER A 898 -33.97 -1.46 24.80
C SER A 898 -32.92 -1.32 23.66
N PRO A 899 -31.61 -1.50 23.89
CA PRO A 899 -30.58 -1.17 22.89
C PRO A 899 -30.24 -2.30 21.89
N SER A 900 -31.12 -3.28 21.63
CA SER A 900 -30.76 -4.46 20.82
C SER A 900 -31.12 -4.40 19.33
N GLY A 901 -31.73 -3.31 18.83
CA GLY A 901 -32.20 -3.19 17.43
C GLY A 901 -31.43 -2.22 16.52
N ALA A 902 -30.49 -1.43 17.04
CA ALA A 902 -29.87 -0.34 16.29
C ALA A 902 -28.66 -0.77 15.42
N SER A 903 -28.00 -1.89 15.73
CA SER A 903 -26.81 -2.34 14.98
C SER A 903 -27.14 -3.02 13.65
N SER A 904 -28.29 -3.74 13.56
CA SER A 904 -28.70 -4.43 12.33
C SER A 904 -29.20 -3.48 11.25
N ALA A 905 -29.90 -2.41 11.63
CA ALA A 905 -30.39 -1.40 10.70
C ALA A 905 -29.27 -0.53 10.10
N PHE A 906 -28.19 -0.28 10.87
CA PHE A 906 -27.02 0.45 10.36
C PHE A 906 -26.15 -0.41 9.43
N ALA A 907 -25.95 -1.68 9.74
CA ALA A 907 -25.25 -2.62 8.85
C ALA A 907 -25.97 -2.77 7.49
N GLN A 908 -27.31 -2.88 7.50
CA GLN A 908 -28.12 -2.92 6.28
C GLN A 908 -27.93 -1.70 5.35
N ARG A 909 -27.66 -0.52 5.91
CA ARG A 909 -27.53 0.74 5.16
C ARG A 909 -26.15 0.89 4.49
N GLU A 910 -25.12 0.22 5.02
CA GLU A 910 -23.76 0.25 4.48
C GLU A 910 -23.50 -0.90 3.51
N ASP A 911 -24.01 -2.12 3.78
CA ASP A 911 -23.91 -3.28 2.87
C ASP A 911 -24.62 -3.03 1.53
N SER A 912 -25.77 -2.35 1.60
CA SER A 912 -26.51 -1.88 0.41
C SER A 912 -25.76 -0.83 -0.39
N ARG A 913 -24.80 -0.11 0.21
CA ARG A 913 -23.94 0.85 -0.49
C ARG A 913 -22.80 0.16 -1.26
N ALA A 914 -22.31 -0.98 -0.76
CA ALA A 914 -21.22 -1.73 -1.38
C ALA A 914 -21.69 -2.64 -2.53
N LEU A 915 -22.75 -3.42 -2.34
CA LEU A 915 -23.23 -4.41 -3.32
C LEU A 915 -24.48 -3.99 -4.09
N GLY A 916 -25.19 -2.96 -3.63
CA GLY A 916 -26.48 -2.55 -4.18
C GLY A 916 -27.67 -3.21 -3.46
N PRO A 917 -28.84 -2.55 -3.42
CA PRO A 917 -29.97 -2.96 -2.57
C PRO A 917 -30.51 -4.35 -2.92
N PHE A 918 -30.62 -4.68 -4.20
CA PHE A 918 -31.12 -5.98 -4.65
C PHE A 918 -30.12 -7.11 -4.35
N SER A 919 -28.84 -6.93 -4.69
CA SER A 919 -27.81 -7.93 -4.39
C SER A 919 -27.69 -8.20 -2.88
N THR A 920 -27.83 -7.17 -2.02
CA THR A 920 -27.88 -7.35 -0.56
C THR A 920 -29.10 -8.16 -0.11
N GLN A 921 -30.28 -7.98 -0.71
CA GLN A 921 -31.47 -8.80 -0.42
C GLN A 921 -31.26 -10.26 -0.83
N VAL A 922 -30.66 -10.51 -2.00
CA VAL A 922 -30.35 -11.87 -2.48
C VAL A 922 -29.33 -12.55 -1.57
N VAL A 923 -28.26 -11.85 -1.18
CA VAL A 923 -27.25 -12.37 -0.22
C VAL A 923 -27.91 -12.79 1.09
N LYS A 924 -28.82 -11.96 1.62
CA LYS A 924 -29.58 -12.30 2.83
C LYS A 924 -30.43 -13.55 2.64
N ALA A 925 -31.17 -13.65 1.53
CA ALA A 925 -32.01 -14.81 1.24
C ALA A 925 -31.20 -16.11 1.07
N ILE A 926 -30.01 -16.03 0.45
CA ILE A 926 -29.08 -17.17 0.31
C ILE A 926 -28.57 -17.62 1.68
N ARG A 927 -28.19 -16.68 2.55
CA ARG A 927 -27.69 -16.96 3.90
C ARG A 927 -28.79 -17.55 4.80
N ASP A 928 -30.00 -16.99 4.75
CA ASP A 928 -31.15 -17.46 5.53
C ASP A 928 -31.56 -18.89 5.14
N ARG A 929 -31.39 -19.27 3.87
CA ARG A 929 -31.72 -20.61 3.35
C ARG A 929 -30.53 -21.56 3.20
N GLN A 930 -29.32 -21.14 3.60
CA GLN A 930 -28.06 -21.91 3.51
C GLN A 930 -27.80 -22.54 2.13
N ILE A 931 -28.05 -21.77 1.07
CA ILE A 931 -27.85 -22.24 -0.31
C ILE A 931 -26.36 -22.14 -0.67
N SER A 932 -25.75 -23.23 -1.11
CA SER A 932 -24.35 -23.25 -1.54
C SER A 932 -24.20 -22.65 -2.95
N THR A 933 -23.93 -21.36 -3.04
CA THR A 933 -23.78 -20.64 -4.33
C THR A 933 -22.72 -19.55 -4.20
N SER A 934 -21.90 -19.34 -5.23
CA SER A 934 -20.99 -18.20 -5.31
C SER A 934 -21.68 -17.06 -6.10
N LEU A 935 -21.43 -15.81 -5.70
CA LEU A 935 -22.11 -14.64 -6.25
C LEU A 935 -21.10 -13.69 -6.92
N LEU A 936 -21.37 -13.26 -8.14
CA LEU A 936 -20.63 -12.24 -8.88
C LEU A 936 -21.54 -11.02 -9.08
N VAL A 937 -21.22 -9.92 -8.40
CA VAL A 937 -21.91 -8.63 -8.57
C VAL A 937 -21.16 -7.78 -9.57
N VAL A 938 -21.82 -7.38 -10.65
CA VAL A 938 -21.19 -6.63 -11.74
C VAL A 938 -21.76 -5.22 -11.90
N GLN A 939 -20.91 -4.31 -12.38
CA GLN A 939 -21.30 -2.96 -12.76
C GLN A 939 -20.74 -2.62 -14.14
N ALA A 940 -21.60 -2.09 -15.00
CA ALA A 940 -21.25 -1.66 -16.33
C ALA A 940 -20.48 -0.32 -16.32
N LYS A 941 -19.54 -0.17 -17.25
CA LYS A 941 -18.96 1.12 -17.60
C LYS A 941 -20.03 1.98 -18.27
N ARG A 942 -20.15 3.24 -17.86
CA ARG A 942 -21.01 4.25 -18.48
C ARG A 942 -20.18 5.15 -19.39
N ASP A 943 -20.60 5.27 -20.64
CA ASP A 943 -19.99 6.21 -21.56
C ASP A 943 -20.55 7.62 -21.28
N VAL A 944 -19.67 8.63 -21.24
CA VAL A 944 -20.06 10.02 -20.98
C VAL A 944 -20.63 10.60 -22.27
N GLU A 945 -21.89 10.30 -22.56
CA GLU A 945 -22.67 11.13 -23.47
C GLU A 945 -23.20 12.35 -22.71
N THR A 946 -23.10 13.50 -23.38
CA THR A 946 -23.48 14.84 -22.91
C THR A 946 -24.95 14.94 -22.54
N HIS A 947 -25.33 14.49 -21.34
CA HIS A 947 -26.59 14.91 -20.70
C HIS A 947 -26.40 16.25 -19.99
N ALA A 948 -26.25 17.31 -20.79
CA ALA A 948 -26.55 18.67 -20.38
C ALA A 948 -27.88 19.08 -21.03
N SER A 949 -28.99 18.50 -20.57
CA SER A 949 -30.34 18.98 -20.88
C SER A 949 -31.39 18.44 -19.89
N GLU A 950 -31.16 18.60 -18.59
CA GLU A 950 -32.28 18.61 -17.64
C GLU A 950 -32.24 19.92 -16.86
N GLY A 951 -33.11 20.83 -17.27
CA GLY A 951 -33.33 22.10 -16.60
C GLY A 951 -33.49 23.25 -17.58
N PHE A 952 -34.54 23.26 -18.40
CA PHE A 952 -35.30 24.49 -18.72
C PHE A 952 -36.63 24.08 -19.36
N GLY A 953 -37.72 24.67 -18.85
CA GLY A 953 -39.08 24.39 -19.27
C GLY A 953 -39.32 24.61 -20.77
N ALA A 954 -40.33 23.91 -21.27
CA ALA A 954 -40.82 24.01 -22.63
C ALA A 954 -41.07 25.46 -23.05
N PRO A 955 -40.59 25.92 -24.23
CA PRO A 955 -41.11 27.13 -24.85
C PRO A 955 -42.35 26.80 -25.68
N PRO A 956 -43.32 27.73 -25.78
CA PRO A 956 -44.56 27.50 -26.52
C PRO A 956 -44.31 27.56 -28.04
N SER A 957 -45.17 26.90 -28.80
CA SER A 957 -45.21 27.03 -30.26
C SER A 957 -45.43 28.48 -30.68
N PRO A 958 -44.83 28.93 -31.80
CA PRO A 958 -45.51 29.88 -32.66
C PRO A 958 -45.54 29.44 -34.12
N LYS A 959 -46.73 29.62 -34.68
CA LYS A 959 -46.98 29.79 -36.11
C LYS A 959 -46.26 31.05 -36.62
N ASP A 960 -46.11 31.08 -37.94
CA ASP A 960 -45.80 32.22 -38.81
C ASP A 960 -44.31 32.55 -39.06
N GLY A 961 -44.03 32.70 -40.36
CA GLY A 961 -42.70 32.70 -40.94
C GLY A 961 -42.00 34.05 -41.03
N LYS A 962 -40.75 33.93 -41.52
CA LYS A 962 -39.64 34.88 -41.77
C LYS A 962 -38.46 34.45 -40.90
N GLY A 963 -37.29 34.07 -41.39
CA GLY A 963 -36.61 34.43 -42.62
C GLY A 963 -35.14 34.64 -42.25
N LEU A 964 -34.32 33.62 -42.51
CA LEU A 964 -32.94 33.70 -43.00
C LEU A 964 -32.12 34.97 -42.64
N ALA A 965 -31.45 35.00 -41.47
CA ALA A 965 -30.23 35.81 -41.23
C ALA A 965 -29.70 35.63 -39.78
N LEU A 966 -28.92 34.58 -39.48
CA LEU A 966 -28.06 34.55 -38.28
C LEU A 966 -26.98 33.44 -38.24
N THR A 967 -26.53 32.94 -39.39
CA THR A 967 -25.48 31.91 -39.48
C THR A 967 -24.18 32.40 -40.14
N LYS A 968 -23.86 33.70 -40.03
CA LYS A 968 -22.63 34.28 -40.61
C LYS A 968 -21.82 35.21 -39.70
N LYS A 969 -21.91 35.06 -38.38
CA LYS A 969 -21.18 35.92 -37.43
C LYS A 969 -20.61 35.21 -36.20
N LEU A 970 -20.11 33.98 -36.37
CA LEU A 970 -19.44 33.20 -35.30
C LEU A 970 -18.13 32.51 -35.74
N SER A 971 -17.56 32.86 -36.90
CA SER A 971 -16.30 32.29 -37.39
C SER A 971 -15.12 33.27 -37.47
N HIS A 972 -15.22 34.44 -36.81
CA HIS A 972 -14.11 35.39 -36.68
C HIS A 972 -14.16 35.99 -35.27
N MET A 973 -13.44 35.38 -34.33
CA MET A 973 -12.90 35.97 -33.07
C MET A 973 -12.33 34.87 -32.16
N SER A 974 -11.45 34.04 -32.72
CA SER A 974 -10.59 33.13 -31.94
C SER A 974 -9.17 33.21 -32.47
N GLU A 975 -8.60 34.40 -32.39
CA GLU A 975 -7.17 34.68 -32.42
C GLU A 975 -7.03 36.11 -31.85
N ASP A 976 -6.04 36.32 -30.99
CA ASP A 976 -5.77 37.52 -30.20
C ASP A 976 -6.59 37.71 -28.89
N SER A 977 -6.10 37.12 -27.80
CA SER A 977 -5.48 37.93 -26.73
C SER A 977 -5.23 37.08 -25.47
N ALA A 978 -4.05 36.47 -25.42
CA ALA A 978 -3.41 36.04 -24.20
C ALA A 978 -2.46 37.15 -23.72
N MET A 979 -2.91 38.07 -22.86
CA MET A 979 -2.08 38.71 -21.85
C MET A 979 -2.93 39.65 -20.96
N SER A 980 -2.60 39.64 -19.66
CA SER A 980 -3.14 40.51 -18.61
C SER A 980 -4.54 40.16 -18.11
N THR A 981 -4.62 39.52 -16.93
CA THR A 981 -5.06 40.21 -15.70
C THR A 981 -4.81 39.30 -14.49
N ARG A 982 -3.94 39.76 -13.60
CA ARG A 982 -3.75 39.27 -12.22
C ARG A 982 -4.89 39.79 -11.33
N HIS A 983 -5.21 39.01 -10.29
CA HIS A 983 -5.72 39.37 -8.95
C HIS A 983 -7.16 39.02 -8.55
N LYS A 984 -7.22 38.35 -7.36
CA LYS A 984 -8.27 38.29 -6.32
C LYS A 984 -9.55 37.50 -6.71
N VAL A 985 -10.10 36.55 -5.93
CA VAL A 985 -10.49 36.51 -4.50
C VAL A 985 -10.72 35.02 -4.10
N ILE A 986 -9.94 34.42 -3.19
CA ILE A 986 -10.25 33.95 -1.80
C ILE A 986 -11.72 33.94 -1.35
N VAL A 987 -12.30 32.75 -1.12
CA VAL A 987 -12.77 32.25 0.20
C VAL A 987 -12.53 30.75 0.25
#